data_AF-A0A963EXA5-F1
#
_entry.id   AF-A0A963EXA5-F1
#
_cell.length_a   1.000
_cell.length_b   1.000
_cell.length_c   1.000
_cell.angle_alpha   90.00
_cell.angle_beta   90.00
_cell.angle_gamma   90.00
#
_symmetry.space_group_name_H-M   'P 1'
#
loop_
_entity.id
_entity.type
_entity.pdbx_description
1 polymer ?
#
loop_
_entity_poly.entity_id
_entity_poly.type
_entity_poly.pdbx_seq_one_letter_code
_entity_poly.pdbx_strand_id
1 'polypeptide(L)'
;MKGDFSNLYFRPGDNYSGTLQQQGRVFSDQDANAADVIARHLRQLLGRDIIGPGVAGVPSDQTESVQVLTAESDGSNDVRLTLSPGRVWVDGLHLYVADEGPISRTATYFGPPIAAPTPQVDEIDAGVRDAVVLECWEAAFNAFQAPQDLLEPALGGPDTTERVVVHHRLRLLRLAEDERCASIHERLRDDPESQGRLSVTAVASTSILGDCPLQAGGGYTGFEHLLYRIEIAEPGVNGARFKYSRFNGGLVGRGSYDSGQARIRIRANAPMINLSQLNEFYLEVLAPGSADEPGNWQVTLSASASLIEGGDLLSLSEIDGYWPGADSDEAFIRLWDGIRDIDDFVGASELEQGIELDFDAPTADFGNYRPGDYWTFPVRAAGIEFDTSVWPNEALPQGVCYHRAPLAILNWDAPVTQLVGYPAIEDCRVVIRTLSSERGCCTFQVGDGQQSFGDFNRIQDAIDQLPPEGGEICVLAGEYRENLVIERDNVKLHGCGRRSRLVPDQAMPVVEIRGARRIQIEKLFLAAHEASAGIVVSVADDGASAQEIALLGLEVTAAADAAIKVLDAQGLSIRDCRLNMVDTATPWQALSIRAEEVLLEHNEIRVIPAVAADGSPVPVIAGRGGLHLAGTCQRVRVIDNLIEGGIDNGITLGTILSVELPELGSLEFAPVTFDWDPFTDRPLPGNNQVPYIPTGSNRTVMLSAGALYDIRIERNRIRDMGLAGIGVAGFFDLAQQDQLISVVGLAILGNEISGCLRRELAPIAETMRDYAGYGAVTLADVEQLRFHDNQILDNGPDHQYPVCGLFLLHGEGLDICRNRILNTGAKSEADPQDALPGRRGGIVIVYALPGLVELEIGGKLYPRQGGEPAARIHDNIVSQPLGQALYLQALGPVSVQGNQLTSRGLSGDLQDPSFWASTVWILNLGMSNELYLQTLGFSGVTADPLDLATLPEGEEGFLPVAQPGLDDYALGQYLANGNLLFSGNQVLTDLMELELSYAVSSVLLLSLDDVSVQDNQFDCEFLIDLMVTNLICAGTTLRINNNRFKESLFYAPFSWIGLGLIFNNASDNQSTHCFLNLKSPLGGGNPLLNPHIADHHNQVLYPYLWKPTPEKMQCEWVDKYTNLLLTKYTPSTDLPFPPSTTGIGGISLGTGSTRATRE
;
A
#
# COMPACT_ATOMS: atom_id res chain seq x y z
N MET A 1 31.22 33.64 34.18
CA MET A 1 32.50 33.00 34.58
C MET A 1 33.45 34.04 35.14
N LYS A 2 34.29 33.72 36.14
CA LYS A 2 35.13 34.71 36.87
C LYS A 2 36.61 34.29 36.86
N GLY A 3 37.35 34.68 35.84
CA GLY A 3 38.76 34.32 35.68
C GLY A 3 39.47 35.27 34.71
N ASP A 4 40.80 35.28 34.71
CA ASP A 4 41.58 36.09 33.78
C ASP A 4 41.59 35.45 32.39
N PHE A 5 40.69 35.91 31.52
CA PHE A 5 40.47 35.37 30.17
C PHE A 5 40.75 36.43 29.10
N SER A 6 41.28 36.01 27.96
CA SER A 6 41.58 36.91 26.84
C SER A 6 40.32 37.56 26.24
N ASN A 7 39.23 36.78 26.14
CA ASN A 7 37.92 37.19 25.66
C ASN A 7 36.85 36.11 25.96
N LEU A 8 35.60 36.50 26.20
CA LEU A 8 34.45 35.62 26.43
C LEU A 8 33.26 35.96 25.52
N TYR A 9 33.54 36.22 24.24
CA TYR A 9 32.51 36.62 23.29
C TYR A 9 31.77 35.41 22.70
N PHE A 10 30.46 35.35 22.90
CA PHE A 10 29.54 34.43 22.24
C PHE A 10 28.19 35.12 21.97
N ARG A 11 27.70 35.04 20.74
CA ARG A 11 26.35 35.48 20.38
C ARG A 11 25.58 34.32 19.75
N PRO A 12 24.44 33.89 20.31
CA PRO A 12 23.64 32.80 19.74
C PRO A 12 23.28 33.01 18.26
N GLY A 13 23.04 34.26 17.84
CA GLY A 13 22.69 34.60 16.46
C GLY A 13 23.77 34.34 15.40
N ASP A 14 25.02 34.12 15.81
CA ASP A 14 26.12 33.81 14.89
C ASP A 14 26.05 32.35 14.38
N ASN A 15 25.23 31.49 15.01
CA ASN A 15 25.00 30.09 14.63
C ASN A 15 26.26 29.21 14.57
N TYR A 16 27.26 29.47 15.43
CA TYR A 16 28.41 28.58 15.57
C TYR A 16 28.01 27.24 16.19
N SER A 17 28.52 26.13 15.65
CA SER A 17 28.28 24.77 16.16
C SER A 17 29.52 24.08 16.75
N GLY A 18 30.69 24.72 16.66
CA GLY A 18 31.94 24.27 17.28
C GLY A 18 33.15 25.06 16.77
N THR A 19 34.35 24.65 17.18
CA THR A 19 35.64 25.25 16.78
C THR A 19 36.54 24.21 16.10
N LEU A 20 37.38 24.64 15.15
CA LEU A 20 38.36 23.77 14.49
C LEU A 20 39.78 24.25 14.74
N GLN A 21 40.65 23.37 15.25
CA GLN A 21 42.07 23.67 15.45
C GLN A 21 42.80 23.68 14.10
N GLN A 22 43.62 24.71 13.86
CA GLN A 22 44.42 24.84 12.65
C GLN A 22 45.86 24.34 12.88
N GLN A 23 46.37 23.57 11.92
CA GLN A 23 47.73 23.04 11.98
C GLN A 23 48.77 24.16 12.08
N GLY A 24 49.66 24.07 13.08
CA GLY A 24 50.78 24.99 13.25
C GLY A 24 50.43 26.35 13.88
N ARG A 25 49.19 26.55 14.34
CA ARG A 25 48.77 27.74 15.09
C ARG A 25 48.84 27.49 16.60
N VAL A 26 49.05 28.56 17.38
CA VAL A 26 49.03 28.51 18.85
C VAL A 26 47.59 28.32 19.31
N PHE A 27 47.37 27.42 20.27
CA PHE A 27 46.08 27.24 20.91
C PHE A 27 45.91 28.28 22.02
N SER A 28 44.87 29.10 21.94
CA SER A 28 44.56 30.13 22.93
C SER A 28 43.47 29.67 23.91
N ASP A 29 43.39 30.32 25.07
CA ASP A 29 42.30 30.13 26.04
C ASP A 29 40.94 30.47 25.41
N GLN A 30 40.90 31.49 24.55
CA GLN A 30 39.70 31.88 23.81
C GLN A 30 39.15 30.74 22.94
N ASP A 31 40.02 29.94 22.30
CA ASP A 31 39.60 28.80 21.48
C ASP A 31 38.87 27.74 22.32
N ALA A 32 39.42 27.41 23.49
CA ALA A 32 38.84 26.43 24.42
C ALA A 32 37.50 26.92 25.00
N ASN A 33 37.48 28.17 25.46
CA ASN A 33 36.31 28.78 26.08
C ASN A 33 35.16 28.93 25.07
N ALA A 34 35.45 29.31 23.82
CA ALA A 34 34.45 29.38 22.76
C ALA A 34 33.85 28.00 22.44
N ALA A 35 34.67 26.95 22.37
CA ALA A 35 34.22 25.59 22.12
C ALA A 35 33.23 25.10 23.20
N ASP A 36 33.55 25.33 24.48
CA ASP A 36 32.69 24.95 25.60
C ASP A 36 31.37 25.73 25.59
N VAL A 37 31.42 27.06 25.44
CA VAL A 37 30.22 27.90 25.43
C VAL A 37 29.26 27.50 24.31
N ILE A 38 29.78 27.21 23.10
CA ILE A 38 28.97 26.71 21.98
C ILE A 38 28.34 25.36 22.32
N ALA A 39 29.13 24.39 22.78
CA ALA A 39 28.65 23.05 23.08
C ALA A 39 27.64 23.02 24.24
N ARG A 40 27.83 23.88 25.24
CA ARG A 40 26.91 24.04 26.38
C ARG A 40 25.59 24.68 25.94
N HIS A 41 25.64 25.76 25.17
CA HIS A 41 24.44 26.40 24.61
C HIS A 41 23.61 25.43 23.76
N LEU A 42 24.25 24.65 22.87
CA LEU A 42 23.55 23.67 22.03
C LEU A 42 22.89 22.56 22.85
N ARG A 43 23.57 22.01 23.87
CA ARG A 43 23.01 20.96 24.74
C ARG A 43 21.79 21.47 25.51
N GLN A 44 21.87 22.69 26.00
CA GLN A 44 20.78 23.34 26.72
C GLN A 44 19.59 23.63 25.80
N LEU A 45 19.83 24.19 24.62
CA LEU A 45 18.80 24.48 23.63
C LEU A 45 18.10 23.18 23.19
N LEU A 46 18.87 22.14 22.89
CA LEU A 46 18.33 20.81 22.55
C LEU A 46 17.48 20.24 23.69
N GLY A 47 17.96 20.32 24.94
CA GLY A 47 17.21 19.89 26.11
C GLY A 47 15.89 20.65 26.25
N ARG A 48 15.92 21.97 26.08
CA ARG A 48 14.76 22.85 26.14
C ARG A 48 13.75 22.58 25.04
N ASP A 49 14.21 22.36 23.81
CA ASP A 49 13.34 22.10 22.65
C ASP A 49 12.71 20.70 22.69
N ILE A 50 13.40 19.70 23.27
CA ILE A 50 12.88 18.33 23.41
C ILE A 50 11.93 18.19 24.61
N ILE A 51 12.28 18.78 25.74
CA ILE A 51 11.57 18.58 27.03
C ILE A 51 10.46 19.63 27.21
N GLY A 52 10.63 20.80 26.60
CA GLY A 52 9.76 21.96 26.74
C GLY A 52 10.39 23.05 27.63
N PRO A 53 10.20 24.33 27.28
CA PRO A 53 10.67 25.45 28.09
C PRO A 53 9.94 25.50 29.43
N GLY A 54 10.66 25.82 30.50
CA GLY A 54 10.06 25.99 31.84
C GLY A 54 9.59 24.73 32.55
N VAL A 55 9.89 23.56 31.98
CA VAL A 55 9.44 22.26 32.50
C VAL A 55 10.53 21.66 33.40
N ALA A 56 10.11 21.03 34.49
CA ALA A 56 10.93 20.12 35.29
C ALA A 56 10.73 18.70 34.76
N GLY A 57 11.60 18.27 33.86
CA GLY A 57 11.52 16.97 33.21
C GLY A 57 12.30 15.89 33.97
N VAL A 58 11.66 14.77 34.27
CA VAL A 58 12.28 13.61 34.91
C VAL A 58 12.24 12.41 33.96
N PRO A 59 13.23 11.52 34.02
CA PRO A 59 13.30 10.39 33.11
C PRO A 59 12.23 9.33 33.44
N SER A 60 11.70 8.62 32.44
CA SER A 60 10.67 7.60 32.66
C SER A 60 11.12 6.38 33.46
N ASP A 61 12.42 6.11 33.56
CA ASP A 61 13.00 5.01 34.35
C ASP A 61 13.29 5.39 35.82
N GLN A 62 13.18 6.68 36.17
CA GLN A 62 13.37 7.19 37.53
C GLN A 62 12.29 8.26 37.81
N THR A 63 11.03 7.85 37.80
CA THR A 63 9.87 8.76 38.00
C THR A 63 9.89 9.48 39.35
N GLU A 64 10.46 8.85 40.38
CA GLU A 64 10.56 9.45 41.73
C GLU A 64 11.72 10.46 41.86
N SER A 65 12.49 10.68 40.80
CA SER A 65 13.67 11.54 40.83
C SER A 65 13.36 13.00 41.17
N VAL A 66 13.91 13.52 42.27
CA VAL A 66 13.65 14.91 42.73
C VAL A 66 12.17 15.16 43.05
N GLN A 67 11.43 14.12 43.45
CA GLN A 67 10.06 14.24 43.91
C GLN A 67 9.98 14.86 45.30
N VAL A 68 9.01 15.75 45.52
CA VAL A 68 8.66 16.23 46.87
C VAL A 68 7.83 15.15 47.59
N LEU A 69 8.43 14.53 48.61
CA LEU A 69 7.82 13.47 49.41
C LEU A 69 6.98 14.03 50.55
N THR A 70 7.53 15.00 51.29
CA THR A 70 6.86 15.68 52.40
C THR A 70 7.16 17.17 52.41
N ALA A 71 6.22 17.95 52.92
CA ALA A 71 6.39 19.37 53.21
C ALA A 71 5.90 19.67 54.63
N GLU A 72 6.76 20.25 55.46
CA GLU A 72 6.49 20.55 56.87
C GLU A 72 6.55 22.05 57.11
N SER A 73 5.50 22.60 57.72
CA SER A 73 5.48 23.96 58.25
C SER A 73 5.36 23.92 59.77
N ASP A 74 6.22 24.67 60.46
CA ASP A 74 6.11 24.91 61.91
C ASP A 74 5.28 26.17 62.24
N GLY A 75 4.70 26.81 61.23
CA GLY A 75 3.85 27.99 61.33
C GLY A 75 4.55 29.27 61.78
N SER A 76 5.89 29.29 61.86
CA SER A 76 6.60 30.48 62.37
C SER A 76 8.00 30.74 61.82
N ASN A 77 8.75 29.72 61.39
CA ASN A 77 10.15 29.89 60.97
C ASN A 77 10.38 29.49 59.51
N ASP A 78 10.22 28.21 59.17
CA ASP A 78 10.70 27.65 57.91
C ASP A 78 9.76 26.57 57.35
N VAL A 79 9.73 26.45 56.02
CA VAL A 79 9.11 25.30 55.34
C VAL A 79 10.20 24.29 54.97
N ARG A 80 10.12 23.08 55.53
CA ARG A 80 11.06 21.99 55.24
C ARG A 80 10.47 21.01 54.24
N LEU A 81 11.20 20.75 53.17
CA LEU A 81 10.83 19.80 52.12
C LEU A 81 11.74 18.57 52.17
N THR A 82 11.15 17.39 52.04
CA THR A 82 11.91 16.15 51.84
C THR A 82 11.79 15.73 50.39
N LEU A 83 12.93 15.57 49.71
CA LEU A 83 13.03 15.21 48.29
C LEU A 83 13.63 13.81 48.10
N SER A 84 13.22 13.10 47.06
CA SER A 84 13.95 11.93 46.57
C SER A 84 15.22 12.32 45.79
N PRO A 85 16.34 11.59 45.92
CA PRO A 85 17.53 11.81 45.08
C PRO A 85 17.27 11.40 43.61
N GLY A 86 18.02 11.96 42.66
CA GLY A 86 17.97 11.57 41.25
C GLY A 86 18.35 12.67 40.24
N ARG A 87 18.08 12.42 38.94
CA ARG A 87 18.27 13.37 37.82
C ARG A 87 17.00 14.12 37.39
N VAL A 88 17.15 15.40 37.06
CA VAL A 88 16.07 16.24 36.52
C VAL A 88 16.63 17.21 35.48
N TRP A 89 15.83 17.58 34.49
CA TRP A 89 16.11 18.68 33.56
C TRP A 89 15.20 19.86 33.88
N VAL A 90 15.78 21.02 34.18
CA VAL A 90 15.05 22.25 34.50
C VAL A 90 15.27 23.23 33.36
N ASP A 91 14.23 23.51 32.57
CA ASP A 91 14.35 24.39 31.38
C ASP A 91 15.49 23.96 30.44
N GLY A 92 15.64 22.63 30.26
CA GLY A 92 16.70 22.02 29.45
C GLY A 92 18.06 21.83 30.16
N LEU A 93 18.28 22.43 31.33
CA LEU A 93 19.52 22.28 32.11
C LEU A 93 19.48 20.99 32.95
N HIS A 94 20.45 20.10 32.74
CA HIS A 94 20.55 18.84 33.50
C HIS A 94 21.13 19.06 34.91
N LEU A 95 20.42 18.57 35.92
CA LEU A 95 20.83 18.53 37.32
C LEU A 95 20.78 17.09 37.83
N TYR A 96 21.80 16.71 38.61
CA TYR A 96 21.82 15.45 39.35
C TYR A 96 21.96 15.74 40.86
N VAL A 97 20.96 15.31 41.63
CA VAL A 97 20.92 15.45 43.09
C VAL A 97 21.24 14.09 43.70
N ALA A 98 22.48 13.92 44.17
CA ALA A 98 22.99 12.66 44.70
C ALA A 98 22.88 12.58 46.23
N ASP A 99 22.32 11.49 46.75
CA ASP A 99 22.35 11.12 48.17
C ASP A 99 22.02 9.62 48.33
N GLU A 100 22.30 9.02 49.49
CA GLU A 100 22.00 7.62 49.80
C GLU A 100 20.53 7.38 50.20
N GLY A 101 19.74 8.46 50.40
CA GLY A 101 18.33 8.41 50.76
C GLY A 101 17.61 9.76 50.57
N PRO A 102 16.37 9.90 51.07
CA PRO A 102 15.63 11.15 50.98
C PRO A 102 16.35 12.34 51.64
N ILE A 103 16.31 13.49 50.97
CA ILE A 103 17.09 14.68 51.28
C ILE A 103 16.16 15.75 51.85
N SER A 104 16.46 16.26 53.05
CA SER A 104 15.70 17.38 53.63
C SER A 104 16.37 18.72 53.30
N ARG A 105 15.56 19.70 52.85
CA ARG A 105 15.98 21.06 52.46
C ARG A 105 14.95 22.10 52.88
N THR A 106 15.41 23.26 53.30
CA THR A 106 14.56 24.41 53.60
C THR A 106 14.20 25.18 52.33
N ALA A 107 12.93 25.56 52.17
CA ALA A 107 12.44 26.35 51.03
C ALA A 107 12.05 27.77 51.47
N THR A 108 12.48 28.78 50.72
CA THR A 108 12.23 30.21 51.04
C THR A 108 11.35 30.89 49.99
N TYR A 109 10.50 31.84 50.41
CA TYR A 109 9.63 32.55 49.46
C TYR A 109 10.41 33.43 48.48
N PHE A 110 9.89 33.57 47.25
CA PHE A 110 10.38 34.58 46.30
C PHE A 110 10.16 35.99 46.84
N GLY A 111 11.13 36.88 46.59
CA GLY A 111 11.02 38.32 46.88
C GLY A 111 10.79 39.15 45.61
N PRO A 112 10.81 40.49 45.72
CA PRO A 112 10.75 41.37 44.55
C PRO A 112 11.89 41.05 43.56
N PRO A 113 11.66 41.12 42.24
CA PRO A 113 10.43 41.55 41.58
C PRO A 113 9.36 40.45 41.37
N ILE A 114 9.65 39.18 41.68
CA ILE A 114 8.76 38.04 41.39
C ILE A 114 7.55 38.01 42.34
N ALA A 115 7.75 38.34 43.61
CA ALA A 115 6.68 38.50 44.58
C ALA A 115 6.92 39.73 45.47
N ALA A 116 6.03 40.71 45.36
CA ALA A 116 6.05 41.94 46.15
C ALA A 116 4.63 42.23 46.69
N PRO A 117 4.42 42.27 48.03
CA PRO A 117 5.39 41.97 49.09
C PRO A 117 5.77 40.48 49.13
N THR A 118 6.90 40.17 49.78
CA THR A 118 7.35 38.79 50.03
C THR A 118 6.43 38.09 51.03
N PRO A 119 5.75 36.98 50.65
CA PRO A 119 4.92 36.21 51.58
C PRO A 119 5.72 35.70 52.78
N GLN A 120 5.06 35.57 53.92
CA GLN A 120 5.66 35.04 55.15
C GLN A 120 5.06 33.67 55.52
N VAL A 121 5.82 32.86 56.28
CA VAL A 121 5.43 31.50 56.69
C VAL A 121 4.24 31.51 57.65
N ASP A 122 4.11 32.55 58.48
CA ASP A 122 2.98 32.72 59.41
C ASP A 122 1.65 33.07 58.70
N GLU A 123 1.68 33.34 57.39
CA GLU A 123 0.49 33.49 56.55
C GLU A 123 -0.07 32.17 56.02
N ILE A 124 0.61 31.03 56.26
CA ILE A 124 0.11 29.71 55.88
C ILE A 124 -1.12 29.36 56.73
N ASP A 125 -2.24 29.07 56.08
CA ASP A 125 -3.49 28.64 56.72
C ASP A 125 -4.27 27.70 55.78
N ALA A 126 -5.37 27.14 56.26
CA ALA A 126 -6.26 26.29 55.49
C ALA A 126 -6.73 26.98 54.19
N GLY A 127 -6.41 26.38 53.04
CA GLY A 127 -6.76 26.89 51.72
C GLY A 127 -5.67 27.73 51.04
N VAL A 128 -4.54 27.99 51.72
CA VAL A 128 -3.36 28.60 51.09
C VAL A 128 -2.68 27.59 50.17
N ARG A 129 -2.21 28.07 49.00
CA ARG A 129 -1.51 27.26 48.01
C ARG A 129 -0.15 27.87 47.67
N ASP A 130 0.91 27.08 47.74
CA ASP A 130 2.27 27.50 47.38
C ASP A 130 2.89 26.53 46.37
N ALA A 131 3.52 27.05 45.31
CA ALA A 131 4.32 26.22 44.40
C ALA A 131 5.76 26.10 44.92
N VAL A 132 6.28 24.87 44.98
CA VAL A 132 7.70 24.58 45.13
C VAL A 132 8.36 24.73 43.78
N VAL A 133 9.31 25.64 43.68
CA VAL A 133 10.07 25.94 42.46
C VAL A 133 11.52 25.55 42.67
N LEU A 134 12.05 24.75 41.72
CA LEU A 134 13.46 24.46 41.63
C LEU A 134 14.12 25.54 40.79
N GLU A 135 15.00 26.32 41.41
CA GLU A 135 15.80 27.35 40.75
C GLU A 135 17.23 26.84 40.60
N CYS A 136 17.68 26.70 39.36
CA CYS A 136 19.01 26.22 38.98
C CYS A 136 19.79 27.30 38.24
N TRP A 137 21.11 27.35 38.41
CA TRP A 137 21.97 28.25 37.65
C TRP A 137 23.37 27.69 37.49
N GLU A 138 24.06 28.14 36.45
CA GLU A 138 25.47 27.81 36.24
C GLU A 138 26.37 28.87 36.87
N ALA A 139 27.36 28.45 37.65
CA ALA A 139 28.39 29.34 38.18
C ALA A 139 29.78 28.81 37.90
N ALA A 140 30.75 29.72 37.80
CA ALA A 140 32.15 29.34 37.75
C ALA A 140 32.63 28.92 39.14
N PHE A 141 33.39 27.84 39.17
CA PHE A 141 33.92 27.20 40.36
C PHE A 141 35.44 27.09 40.22
N ASN A 142 36.13 27.84 41.07
CA ASN A 142 37.56 28.02 41.03
C ASN A 142 38.28 26.93 41.84
N ALA A 143 39.46 26.50 41.41
CA ALA A 143 40.21 25.46 42.11
C ALA A 143 40.58 25.83 43.57
N PHE A 144 40.72 27.12 43.90
CA PHE A 144 40.96 27.56 45.27
C PHE A 144 39.74 27.46 46.18
N GLN A 145 38.53 27.22 45.64
CA GLN A 145 37.33 26.91 46.42
C GLN A 145 37.37 25.46 46.94
N ALA A 146 37.83 24.51 46.11
CA ALA A 146 38.03 23.09 46.48
C ALA A 146 39.45 22.61 46.12
N PRO A 147 40.48 23.08 46.85
CA PRO A 147 41.88 22.84 46.47
C PRO A 147 42.29 21.37 46.54
N GLN A 148 41.64 20.57 47.39
CA GLN A 148 41.96 19.15 47.53
C GLN A 148 41.51 18.31 46.33
N ASP A 149 40.45 18.75 45.64
CA ASP A 149 39.83 18.01 44.53
C ASP A 149 40.31 18.49 43.16
N LEU A 150 40.61 19.79 43.02
CA LEU A 150 40.84 20.42 41.72
C LEU A 150 42.29 20.83 41.43
N LEU A 151 43.11 21.12 42.46
CA LEU A 151 44.51 21.49 42.24
C LEU A 151 45.38 20.24 42.11
N GLU A 152 46.20 20.17 41.06
CA GLU A 152 47.21 19.13 40.89
C GLU A 152 48.37 19.36 41.90
N PRO A 153 48.52 18.52 42.93
CA PRO A 153 49.52 18.75 43.96
C PRO A 153 50.95 18.79 43.42
N ALA A 154 51.24 18.09 42.31
CA ALA A 154 52.56 18.05 41.70
C ALA A 154 53.00 19.36 41.04
N LEU A 155 52.07 20.24 40.65
CA LEU A 155 52.40 21.50 39.97
C LEU A 155 52.69 22.67 40.93
N GLY A 156 52.46 22.50 42.23
CA GLY A 156 52.77 23.52 43.23
C GLY A 156 51.78 24.70 43.26
N GLY A 157 50.54 24.48 42.84
CA GLY A 157 49.44 25.45 42.93
C GLY A 157 49.06 26.31 41.71
N PRO A 158 49.70 26.26 40.52
CA PRO A 158 49.17 26.94 39.34
C PRO A 158 47.95 26.17 38.81
N ASP A 159 46.89 26.91 38.52
CA ASP A 159 45.67 26.42 37.86
C ASP A 159 45.46 27.17 36.55
N THR A 160 45.03 26.45 35.53
CA THR A 160 44.83 26.98 34.17
C THR A 160 43.38 26.97 33.74
N THR A 161 42.46 26.39 34.53
CA THR A 161 41.06 26.22 34.12
C THR A 161 40.08 26.27 35.28
N GLU A 162 39.04 27.09 35.16
CA GLU A 162 37.89 27.00 36.06
C GLU A 162 36.96 25.83 35.68
N ARG A 163 36.03 25.50 36.57
CA ARG A 163 34.91 24.59 36.29
C ARG A 163 33.61 25.38 36.21
N VAL A 164 32.62 24.84 35.51
CA VAL A 164 31.24 25.34 35.54
C VAL A 164 30.42 24.31 36.30
N VAL A 165 29.74 24.75 37.36
CA VAL A 165 28.92 23.90 38.23
C VAL A 165 27.47 24.37 38.17
N VAL A 166 26.55 23.42 38.10
CA VAL A 166 25.11 23.69 38.22
C VAL A 166 24.75 23.70 39.70
N HIS A 167 24.34 24.86 40.20
CA HIS A 167 23.82 25.05 41.54
C HIS A 167 22.30 25.04 41.53
N HIS A 168 21.69 24.74 42.67
CA HIS A 168 20.24 24.74 42.82
C HIS A 168 19.80 25.15 44.22
N ARG A 169 18.58 25.66 44.33
CA ARG A 169 17.86 25.88 45.59
C ARG A 169 16.35 25.74 45.41
N LEU A 170 15.64 25.58 46.53
CA LEU A 170 14.17 25.47 46.55
C LEU A 170 13.55 26.80 46.97
N ARG A 171 12.60 27.27 46.17
CA ARG A 171 11.85 28.51 46.43
C ARG A 171 10.36 28.24 46.48
N LEU A 172 9.63 29.08 47.22
CA LEU A 172 8.17 29.05 47.30
C LEU A 172 7.56 30.24 46.56
N LEU A 173 6.53 29.97 45.77
CA LEU A 173 5.70 30.99 45.13
C LEU A 173 4.26 30.87 45.62
N ARG A 174 3.74 31.92 46.27
CA ARG A 174 2.33 31.99 46.68
C ARG A 174 1.43 32.07 45.44
N LEU A 175 0.46 31.16 45.38
CA LEU A 175 -0.45 31.00 44.24
C LEU A 175 -1.79 31.71 44.45
N ALA A 176 -2.34 32.23 43.36
CA ALA A 176 -3.75 32.62 43.26
C ALA A 176 -4.66 31.38 43.06
N GLU A 177 -5.98 31.57 43.22
CA GLU A 177 -6.97 30.48 43.17
C GLU A 177 -6.95 29.71 41.83
N ASP A 178 -6.68 30.38 40.72
CA ASP A 178 -6.69 29.84 39.36
C ASP A 178 -5.34 29.30 38.87
N GLU A 179 -4.27 29.52 39.63
CA GLU A 179 -2.92 29.12 39.24
C GLU A 179 -2.66 27.62 39.45
N ARG A 180 -1.98 27.01 38.47
CA ARG A 180 -1.61 25.59 38.40
C ARG A 180 -0.18 25.42 37.88
N CYS A 181 0.35 24.20 37.94
CA CYS A 181 1.71 23.88 37.50
C CYS A 181 2.05 24.45 36.11
N ALA A 182 1.11 24.38 35.16
CA ALA A 182 1.30 24.85 33.79
C ALA A 182 1.18 26.37 33.60
N SER A 183 0.51 27.10 34.51
CA SER A 183 0.20 28.53 34.29
C SER A 183 1.22 29.48 34.93
N ILE A 184 2.01 29.01 35.89
CA ILE A 184 2.93 29.87 36.65
C ILE A 184 4.25 30.16 35.92
N HIS A 185 4.51 29.50 34.78
CA HIS A 185 5.79 29.60 34.09
C HIS A 185 6.15 31.04 33.69
N GLU A 186 5.18 31.84 33.21
CA GLU A 186 5.43 33.23 32.83
C GLU A 186 5.83 34.11 34.03
N ARG A 187 5.28 33.86 35.23
CA ARG A 187 5.66 34.58 36.46
C ARG A 187 7.07 34.24 36.94
N LEU A 188 7.60 33.08 36.55
CA LEU A 188 8.93 32.63 36.93
C LEU A 188 10.02 33.17 36.00
N ARG A 189 9.67 33.72 34.83
CA ARG A 189 10.67 34.27 33.91
C ARG A 189 11.21 35.60 34.43
N ASP A 190 12.51 35.81 34.24
CA ASP A 190 13.08 37.14 34.43
C ASP A 190 12.58 38.07 33.31
N ASP A 191 12.14 39.27 33.69
CA ASP A 191 11.76 40.32 32.75
C ASP A 191 12.99 41.18 32.43
N PRO A 192 13.53 41.11 31.20
CA PRO A 192 14.70 41.91 30.82
C PRO A 192 14.43 43.41 30.83
N GLU A 193 13.18 43.85 30.67
CA GLU A 193 12.83 45.28 30.75
C GLU A 193 12.92 45.83 32.17
N SER A 194 12.89 44.96 33.17
CA SER A 194 13.04 45.32 34.59
C SER A 194 14.48 45.48 35.05
N GLN A 195 15.48 45.13 34.20
CA GLN A 195 16.91 45.19 34.54
C GLN A 195 17.55 46.50 34.09
N GLY A 196 18.46 47.02 34.91
CA GLY A 196 19.28 48.19 34.57
C GLY A 196 20.33 47.86 33.51
N ARG A 197 20.57 48.80 32.60
CA ARG A 197 21.54 48.66 31.50
C ARG A 197 22.85 49.37 31.83
N LEU A 198 23.88 49.00 31.07
CA LEU A 198 25.19 49.67 31.07
C LEU A 198 25.62 50.00 29.64
N SER A 199 26.05 51.24 29.45
CA SER A 199 26.82 51.67 28.29
C SER A 199 28.25 51.96 28.70
N VAL A 200 29.19 51.49 27.90
CA VAL A 200 30.63 51.72 28.09
C VAL A 200 31.14 52.41 26.85
N THR A 201 31.71 53.59 27.03
CA THR A 201 32.26 54.38 25.93
C THR A 201 33.69 54.79 26.24
N ALA A 202 34.45 55.10 25.20
CA ALA A 202 35.75 55.70 25.38
C ALA A 202 35.59 57.21 25.47
N VAL A 203 36.34 57.85 26.37
CA VAL A 203 36.41 59.31 26.43
C VAL A 203 36.72 59.85 25.03
N ALA A 204 35.91 60.79 24.56
CA ALA A 204 36.00 61.30 23.20
C ALA A 204 37.36 61.99 22.95
N SER A 205 38.00 61.61 21.85
CA SER A 205 39.24 62.25 21.42
C SER A 205 39.00 63.71 21.04
N THR A 206 39.78 64.65 21.58
CA THR A 206 39.63 66.07 21.25
C THR A 206 40.45 66.36 20.00
N SER A 207 39.79 66.66 18.87
CA SER A 207 40.51 67.13 17.67
C SER A 207 40.84 68.62 17.82
N ILE A 208 42.13 68.95 17.83
CA ILE A 208 42.59 70.34 17.83
C ILE A 208 42.62 70.80 16.37
N LEU A 209 41.68 71.66 15.97
CA LEU A 209 41.57 72.16 14.60
C LEU A 209 42.72 73.15 14.26
N GLY A 210 43.44 72.87 13.18
CA GLY A 210 44.51 73.69 12.58
C GLY A 210 44.93 73.13 11.22
N ASP A 211 45.91 73.74 10.54
CA ASP A 211 46.40 73.33 9.20
C ASP A 211 46.94 71.87 9.16
N CYS A 212 47.12 71.25 10.32
CA CYS A 212 47.38 69.83 10.51
C CYS A 212 46.63 69.37 11.78
N PRO A 213 45.39 68.83 11.67
CA PRO A 213 44.62 68.45 12.85
C PRO A 213 45.35 67.35 13.62
N LEU A 214 45.71 67.63 14.88
CA LEU A 214 46.22 66.64 15.81
C LEU A 214 45.05 66.16 16.67
N GLN A 215 44.84 64.84 16.68
CA GLN A 215 43.92 64.19 17.59
C GLN A 215 44.65 64.05 18.94
N ALA A 216 44.22 64.80 19.95
CA ALA A 216 44.79 64.75 21.29
C ALA A 216 43.85 63.98 22.22
N GLY A 217 44.39 62.93 22.84
CA GLY A 217 43.64 62.09 23.78
C GLY A 217 42.48 61.32 23.14
N GLY A 218 41.84 60.48 23.95
CA GLY A 218 40.66 59.66 23.62
C GLY A 218 40.99 58.21 23.32
N GLY A 219 40.06 57.31 23.67
CA GLY A 219 40.33 55.87 23.74
C GLY A 219 40.88 55.41 25.09
N TYR A 220 41.06 54.09 25.24
CA TYR A 220 41.70 53.50 26.42
C TYR A 220 43.20 53.84 26.45
N THR A 221 43.67 54.39 27.57
CA THR A 221 45.06 54.89 27.73
C THR A 221 45.99 53.91 28.44
N GLY A 222 45.51 52.72 28.83
CA GLY A 222 46.32 51.72 29.51
C GLY A 222 47.33 51.00 28.60
N PHE A 223 48.38 50.46 29.20
CA PHE A 223 49.46 49.74 28.50
C PHE A 223 49.23 48.24 28.34
N GLU A 224 48.24 47.67 29.05
CA GLU A 224 47.97 46.22 29.07
C GLU A 224 46.69 45.87 28.31
N HIS A 225 46.62 44.64 27.79
CA HIS A 225 45.38 44.05 27.28
C HIS A 225 44.65 43.38 28.44
N LEU A 226 43.39 43.76 28.66
CA LEU A 226 42.63 43.33 29.84
C LEU A 226 41.20 42.94 29.45
N LEU A 227 40.54 42.17 30.32
CA LEU A 227 39.11 41.89 30.26
C LEU A 227 38.46 42.48 31.51
N TYR A 228 37.86 43.66 31.36
CA TYR A 228 37.19 44.32 32.46
C TYR A 228 35.90 43.58 32.81
N ARG A 229 35.59 43.52 34.10
CA ARG A 229 34.31 43.08 34.65
C ARG A 229 33.76 44.17 35.55
N ILE A 230 32.52 44.57 35.28
CA ILE A 230 31.72 45.43 36.15
C ILE A 230 30.66 44.51 36.74
N GLU A 231 30.66 44.29 38.06
CA GLU A 231 29.71 43.41 38.74
C GLU A 231 28.94 44.18 39.81
N ILE A 232 27.62 44.05 39.83
CA ILE A 232 26.77 44.62 40.87
C ILE A 232 27.11 43.95 42.21
N ALA A 233 27.43 44.77 43.21
CA ALA A 233 27.70 44.32 44.56
C ALA A 233 26.39 44.31 45.39
N GLU A 234 26.43 43.74 46.59
CA GLU A 234 25.33 43.91 47.52
C GLU A 234 25.11 45.41 47.84
N PRO A 235 23.84 45.86 47.84
CA PRO A 235 23.52 47.27 48.05
C PRO A 235 24.08 47.74 49.39
N GLY A 236 24.72 48.91 49.38
CA GLY A 236 25.23 49.52 50.59
C GLY A 236 24.12 50.24 51.36
N VAL A 237 24.48 50.85 52.49
CA VAL A 237 23.56 51.70 53.27
C VAL A 237 22.97 52.85 52.43
N ASN A 238 23.68 53.28 51.38
CA ASN A 238 23.35 54.45 50.57
C ASN A 238 22.79 54.14 49.17
N GLY A 239 22.63 52.88 48.78
CA GLY A 239 22.04 52.51 47.48
C GLY A 239 22.76 51.38 46.74
N ALA A 240 22.43 51.20 45.46
CA ALA A 240 23.02 50.19 44.59
C ALA A 240 24.49 50.53 44.25
N ARG A 241 25.35 49.51 44.27
CA ARG A 241 26.80 49.65 44.09
C ARG A 241 27.34 48.63 43.10
N PHE A 242 28.47 48.91 42.48
CA PHE A 242 29.19 47.95 41.67
C PHE A 242 30.65 47.82 42.12
N LYS A 243 31.20 46.63 41.98
CA LYS A 243 32.63 46.33 42.07
C LYS A 243 33.17 46.08 40.67
N TYR A 244 34.42 46.44 40.45
CA TYR A 244 35.05 46.26 39.15
C TYR A 244 36.36 45.51 39.26
N SER A 245 36.74 44.82 38.18
CA SER A 245 38.04 44.21 38.07
C SER A 245 38.61 44.28 36.66
N ARG A 246 39.91 44.57 36.57
CA ARG A 246 40.71 44.52 35.35
C ARG A 246 40.98 43.10 34.84
N PHE A 247 40.89 42.12 35.74
CA PHE A 247 41.20 40.71 35.50
C PHE A 247 39.95 39.83 35.51
N ASN A 248 38.79 40.39 35.15
CA ASN A 248 37.47 39.74 35.19
C ASN A 248 37.14 39.02 36.53
N GLY A 249 37.67 39.54 37.65
CA GLY A 249 37.49 38.95 38.98
C GLY A 249 38.30 37.67 39.22
N GLY A 250 39.32 37.41 38.40
CA GLY A 250 40.21 36.26 38.46
C GLY A 250 41.34 36.38 39.49
N LEU A 251 41.52 37.53 40.15
CA LEU A 251 42.52 37.70 41.20
C LEU A 251 42.01 37.08 42.51
N VAL A 252 42.38 35.82 42.74
CA VAL A 252 41.88 35.01 43.86
C VAL A 252 43.01 34.32 44.62
N GLY A 253 42.74 33.81 45.81
CA GLY A 253 43.69 33.01 46.56
C GLY A 253 43.06 32.33 47.77
N ARG A 254 43.90 31.79 48.64
CA ARG A 254 43.50 31.37 49.99
C ARG A 254 44.35 32.08 51.02
N GLY A 255 43.75 32.42 52.16
CA GLY A 255 44.46 33.06 53.25
C GLY A 255 43.97 32.60 54.62
N SER A 256 44.74 32.91 55.66
CA SER A 256 44.37 32.73 57.08
C SER A 256 44.27 34.10 57.77
N TYR A 257 43.26 34.32 58.61
CA TYR A 257 42.95 35.62 59.20
C TYR A 257 43.54 35.80 60.61
N ASP A 258 44.11 36.97 60.87
CA ASP A 258 44.53 37.40 62.20
C ASP A 258 43.60 38.53 62.66
N SER A 259 42.58 38.17 63.45
CA SER A 259 41.59 39.12 63.97
C SER A 259 42.20 40.17 64.89
N GLY A 260 43.31 39.84 65.58
CA GLY A 260 43.99 40.76 66.48
C GLY A 260 44.71 41.90 65.78
N GLN A 261 45.07 41.72 64.49
CA GLN A 261 45.76 42.72 63.68
C GLN A 261 44.95 43.17 62.46
N ALA A 262 43.75 42.62 62.23
CA ALA A 262 42.96 42.83 61.02
C ALA A 262 43.78 42.54 59.74
N ARG A 263 44.46 41.39 59.69
CA ARG A 263 45.34 41.01 58.57
C ARG A 263 45.02 39.63 58.02
N ILE A 264 45.15 39.46 56.70
CA ILE A 264 45.09 38.15 56.04
C ILE A 264 46.48 37.78 55.55
N ARG A 265 46.97 36.60 55.94
CA ARG A 265 48.19 36.01 55.37
C ARG A 265 47.82 35.16 54.16
N ILE A 266 48.39 35.49 53.00
CA ILE A 266 48.17 34.75 51.76
C ILE A 266 48.89 33.40 51.86
N ARG A 267 48.16 32.30 51.66
CA ARG A 267 48.65 30.91 51.71
C ARG A 267 48.76 30.30 50.32
N ALA A 268 47.92 30.74 49.40
CA ALA A 268 47.92 30.27 48.01
C ALA A 268 47.73 31.45 47.05
N ASN A 269 48.36 31.34 45.87
CA ASN A 269 48.35 32.31 44.77
C ASN A 269 49.01 33.69 45.03
N ALA A 270 49.90 33.81 46.02
CA ALA A 270 50.66 35.03 46.29
C ALA A 270 51.43 35.59 45.06
N PRO A 271 52.05 34.76 44.19
CA PRO A 271 52.75 35.28 43.01
C PRO A 271 51.87 36.11 42.07
N MET A 272 50.64 35.68 41.81
CA MET A 272 49.72 36.40 40.92
C MET A 272 49.22 37.70 41.56
N ILE A 273 48.93 37.69 42.86
CA ILE A 273 48.53 38.89 43.62
C ILE A 273 49.65 39.94 43.58
N ASN A 274 50.89 39.53 43.82
CA ASN A 274 52.05 40.43 43.82
C ASN A 274 52.42 40.98 42.44
N LEU A 275 52.10 40.25 41.36
CA LEU A 275 52.39 40.66 39.98
C LEU A 275 51.25 41.46 39.33
N SER A 276 50.11 41.65 40.03
CA SER A 276 48.93 42.37 39.51
C SER A 276 49.14 43.88 39.29
N GLN A 277 50.24 44.45 39.80
CA GLN A 277 50.53 45.89 39.82
C GLN A 277 49.54 46.74 40.65
N LEU A 278 48.73 46.09 41.50
CA LEU A 278 47.81 46.74 42.43
C LEU A 278 48.32 46.59 43.87
N ASN A 279 48.11 47.63 44.69
CA ASN A 279 48.44 47.61 46.13
C ASN A 279 47.21 47.78 47.03
N GLU A 280 46.05 48.12 46.45
CA GLU A 280 44.78 48.35 47.13
C GLU A 280 43.71 47.52 46.42
N PHE A 281 42.81 46.92 47.20
CA PHE A 281 41.78 46.01 46.72
C PHE A 281 40.51 46.17 47.53
N TYR A 282 39.37 45.90 46.90
CA TYR A 282 38.17 45.50 47.62
C TYR A 282 38.18 43.97 47.75
N LEU A 283 38.20 43.47 48.98
CA LEU A 283 38.36 42.05 49.29
C LEU A 283 37.02 41.43 49.66
N GLU A 284 36.75 40.25 49.12
CA GLU A 284 35.64 39.37 49.50
C GLU A 284 36.21 38.02 49.96
N VAL A 285 35.81 37.58 51.16
CA VAL A 285 36.02 36.21 51.64
C VAL A 285 34.74 35.44 51.40
N LEU A 286 34.83 34.33 50.67
CA LEU A 286 33.66 33.53 50.36
C LEU A 286 33.74 32.17 51.06
N ALA A 287 32.59 31.68 51.49
CA ALA A 287 32.42 30.36 52.08
C ALA A 287 31.29 29.61 51.37
N PRO A 288 31.31 28.27 51.35
CA PRO A 288 30.16 27.51 50.87
C PRO A 288 28.94 27.82 51.73
N GLY A 289 27.78 27.96 51.08
CA GLY A 289 26.49 28.17 51.73
C GLY A 289 26.07 27.01 52.62
N SER A 290 24.95 27.18 53.32
CA SER A 290 24.38 26.14 54.17
C SER A 290 24.00 24.89 53.36
N ALA A 291 23.68 23.80 54.06
CA ALA A 291 23.16 22.59 53.41
C ALA A 291 21.85 22.84 52.61
N ASP A 292 21.14 23.92 52.91
CA ASP A 292 19.88 24.33 52.25
C ASP A 292 20.10 25.07 50.92
N GLU A 293 21.29 25.65 50.70
CA GLU A 293 21.70 26.23 49.42
C GLU A 293 23.01 25.58 48.92
N PRO A 294 22.98 24.27 48.59
CA PRO A 294 24.19 23.52 48.32
C PRO A 294 25.00 24.11 47.15
N GLY A 295 26.22 24.55 47.47
CA GLY A 295 27.18 25.06 46.51
C GLY A 295 27.08 26.55 46.20
N ASN A 296 26.11 27.30 46.76
CA ASN A 296 26.11 28.76 46.63
C ASN A 296 27.23 29.35 47.52
N TRP A 297 28.28 29.93 46.93
CA TRP A 297 29.34 30.57 47.72
C TRP A 297 28.95 32.00 48.07
N GLN A 298 28.76 32.26 49.36
CA GLN A 298 28.32 33.55 49.87
C GLN A 298 29.51 34.36 50.40
N VAL A 299 29.45 35.67 50.24
CA VAL A 299 30.42 36.58 50.86
C VAL A 299 30.16 36.57 52.37
N THR A 300 31.15 36.14 53.13
CA THR A 300 31.07 36.07 54.60
C THR A 300 31.76 37.26 55.25
N LEU A 301 32.80 37.79 54.60
CA LEU A 301 33.51 38.99 55.01
C LEU A 301 33.84 39.83 53.77
N SER A 302 33.65 41.13 53.88
CA SER A 302 34.15 42.12 52.92
C SER A 302 35.01 43.16 53.62
N ALA A 303 36.02 43.69 52.93
CA ALA A 303 36.92 44.70 53.49
C ALA A 303 37.67 45.47 52.41
N SER A 304 38.07 46.70 52.74
CA SER A 304 39.11 47.43 52.00
C SER A 304 40.48 46.89 52.41
N ALA A 305 41.23 46.32 51.46
CA ALA A 305 42.48 45.61 51.69
C ALA A 305 43.69 46.29 51.02
N SER A 306 44.82 46.36 51.71
CA SER A 306 46.08 46.89 51.16
C SER A 306 47.23 45.89 51.33
N LEU A 307 48.06 45.75 50.29
CA LEU A 307 49.21 44.84 50.29
C LEU A 307 50.36 45.45 51.10
N ILE A 308 50.85 44.71 52.10
CA ILE A 308 51.97 45.14 52.95
C ILE A 308 53.31 44.81 52.26
N GLU A 309 54.32 45.66 52.49
CA GLU A 309 55.70 45.46 52.04
C GLU A 309 56.20 44.04 52.38
N GLY A 310 56.50 43.24 51.35
CA GLY A 310 56.86 41.81 51.46
C GLY A 310 55.92 40.84 50.74
N GLY A 311 54.72 41.28 50.34
CA GLY A 311 53.88 40.57 49.36
C GLY A 311 53.05 39.37 49.85
N ASP A 312 53.12 39.02 51.13
CA ASP A 312 52.42 37.84 51.68
C ASP A 312 51.29 38.20 52.68
N LEU A 313 51.04 39.49 52.92
CA LEU A 313 50.10 39.98 53.91
C LEU A 313 49.22 41.10 53.35
N LEU A 314 47.91 41.00 53.60
CA LEU A 314 46.91 42.03 53.33
C LEU A 314 46.46 42.67 54.66
N SER A 315 46.55 44.00 54.75
CA SER A 315 45.98 44.77 55.86
C SER A 315 44.55 45.16 55.54
N LEU A 316 43.62 44.88 56.43
CA LEU A 316 42.19 45.14 56.23
C LEU A 316 41.73 46.38 56.99
N SER A 317 40.75 47.06 56.39
CA SER A 317 40.02 48.21 56.94
C SER A 317 38.57 48.11 56.46
N GLU A 318 37.65 48.83 57.12
CA GLU A 318 36.21 48.80 56.76
C GLU A 318 35.65 47.37 56.70
N ILE A 319 36.06 46.52 57.65
CA ILE A 319 35.66 45.12 57.69
C ILE A 319 34.17 45.03 58.02
N ASP A 320 33.44 44.34 57.16
CA ASP A 320 32.05 43.94 57.38
C ASP A 320 31.92 42.42 57.26
N GLY A 321 31.09 41.80 58.11
CA GLY A 321 30.94 40.35 58.20
C GLY A 321 31.95 39.65 59.12
N TYR A 322 32.16 38.35 58.89
CA TYR A 322 32.96 37.45 59.74
C TYR A 322 33.81 36.46 58.94
N TRP A 323 34.95 36.06 59.50
CA TRP A 323 35.80 35.03 58.90
C TRP A 323 35.15 33.64 59.01
N PRO A 324 35.09 32.85 57.93
CA PRO A 324 34.51 31.51 58.00
C PRO A 324 35.46 30.54 58.71
N GLY A 325 35.08 30.08 59.90
CA GLY A 325 35.88 29.15 60.71
C GLY A 325 36.74 29.87 61.76
N ALA A 326 37.76 29.17 62.28
CA ALA A 326 38.73 29.78 63.18
C ALA A 326 39.75 30.63 62.40
N ASP A 327 40.39 31.60 63.07
CA ASP A 327 41.44 32.47 62.51
C ASP A 327 42.57 31.68 61.78
N SER A 328 42.89 30.47 62.26
CA SER A 328 43.90 29.60 61.65
C SER A 328 43.45 28.91 60.35
N ASP A 329 42.15 28.84 60.11
CA ASP A 329 41.58 28.11 58.98
C ASP A 329 41.74 28.92 57.70
N GLU A 330 42.08 28.22 56.61
CA GLU A 330 42.23 28.87 55.31
C GLU A 330 40.87 29.08 54.65
N ALA A 331 40.57 30.31 54.24
CA ALA A 331 39.38 30.64 53.46
C ALA A 331 39.74 31.10 52.05
N PHE A 332 38.78 30.95 51.13
CA PHE A 332 38.90 31.46 49.77
C PHE A 332 38.67 32.98 49.77
N ILE A 333 39.58 33.70 49.13
CA ILE A 333 39.53 35.15 49.02
C ILE A 333 39.53 35.56 47.55
N ARG A 334 38.75 36.58 47.23
CA ARG A 334 38.72 37.25 45.93
C ARG A 334 39.03 38.73 46.10
N LEU A 335 39.90 39.25 45.24
CA LEU A 335 40.32 40.64 45.23
C LEU A 335 39.76 41.33 44.00
N TRP A 336 39.13 42.47 44.23
CA TRP A 336 38.60 43.38 43.22
C TRP A 336 39.43 44.65 43.19
N ASP A 337 39.49 45.33 42.05
CA ASP A 337 40.23 46.59 41.90
C ASP A 337 39.58 47.71 42.74
N GLY A 338 38.24 47.69 42.88
CA GLY A 338 37.52 48.61 43.76
C GLY A 338 36.00 48.41 43.75
N ILE A 339 35.32 49.19 44.58
CA ILE A 339 33.86 49.29 44.70
C ILE A 339 33.42 50.76 44.61
N ARG A 340 32.28 51.03 43.96
CA ARG A 340 31.73 52.38 43.70
C ARG A 340 30.19 52.36 43.75
N ASP A 341 29.58 53.53 43.97
CA ASP A 341 28.13 53.70 43.95
C ASP A 341 27.64 53.91 42.51
N ILE A 342 26.48 53.33 42.12
CA ILE A 342 25.96 53.43 40.75
C ILE A 342 25.52 54.86 40.41
N ASP A 343 24.96 55.58 41.39
CA ASP A 343 24.47 56.96 41.19
C ASP A 343 25.55 57.93 40.71
N ASP A 344 26.83 57.67 41.02
CA ASP A 344 27.97 58.48 40.55
C ASP A 344 28.24 58.34 39.04
N PHE A 345 27.63 57.34 38.40
CA PHE A 345 27.85 56.96 37.00
C PHE A 345 26.56 57.01 36.16
N VAL A 346 25.53 57.71 36.64
CA VAL A 346 24.34 58.03 35.84
C VAL A 346 24.61 59.29 35.01
N GLY A 347 24.51 59.21 33.68
CA GLY A 347 24.78 60.33 32.77
C GLY A 347 26.22 60.40 32.26
N ALA A 348 26.88 59.24 32.14
CA ALA A 348 28.26 59.01 31.71
C ALA A 348 29.35 59.67 32.59
N SER A 349 30.10 58.84 33.33
CA SER A 349 31.25 59.25 34.15
C SER A 349 32.47 58.36 33.91
N GLU A 350 33.68 58.93 33.97
CA GLU A 350 34.93 58.16 33.81
C GLU A 350 35.17 57.23 35.02
N LEU A 351 35.38 55.94 34.76
CA LEU A 351 35.86 54.96 35.75
C LEU A 351 37.36 55.12 35.96
N GLU A 352 38.14 54.86 34.89
CA GLU A 352 39.59 55.03 34.85
C GLU A 352 40.13 54.87 33.42
N GLN A 353 41.33 55.42 33.17
CA GLN A 353 42.12 55.21 31.95
C GLN A 353 41.36 55.45 30.63
N GLY A 354 40.46 56.44 30.61
CA GLY A 354 39.67 56.79 29.43
C GLY A 354 38.44 55.92 29.18
N ILE A 355 38.01 55.11 30.15
CA ILE A 355 36.77 54.31 30.11
C ILE A 355 35.65 55.07 30.85
N GLU A 356 34.57 55.40 30.14
CA GLU A 356 33.35 56.00 30.70
C GLU A 356 32.25 54.94 30.85
N LEU A 357 31.59 54.93 32.00
CA LEU A 357 30.42 54.10 32.29
C LEU A 357 29.18 54.99 32.38
N ASP A 358 28.08 54.51 31.82
CA ASP A 358 26.77 55.13 31.94
C ASP A 358 25.73 54.07 32.32
N PHE A 359 25.23 54.16 33.56
CA PHE A 359 24.22 53.28 34.10
C PHE A 359 22.82 53.92 34.02
N ASP A 360 21.79 53.09 33.85
CA ASP A 360 20.42 53.50 34.16
C ASP A 360 20.28 53.92 35.64
N ALA A 361 19.35 54.83 35.93
CA ALA A 361 19.07 55.22 37.30
C ALA A 361 18.52 54.02 38.13
N PRO A 362 19.01 53.76 39.35
CA PRO A 362 18.45 52.72 40.21
C PRO A 362 16.96 52.94 40.54
N THR A 363 16.16 51.88 40.59
CA THR A 363 14.76 51.93 41.05
C THR A 363 14.69 52.17 42.55
N ALA A 364 13.53 52.59 43.07
CA ALA A 364 13.36 52.93 44.49
C ALA A 364 13.63 51.77 45.46
N ASP A 365 13.48 50.53 44.99
CA ASP A 365 13.78 49.28 45.70
C ASP A 365 15.13 48.65 45.28
N PHE A 366 15.87 49.32 44.40
CA PHE A 366 17.08 48.83 43.74
C PHE A 366 16.88 47.52 42.94
N GLY A 367 15.63 47.14 42.66
CA GLY A 367 15.26 45.87 42.02
C GLY A 367 15.78 45.70 40.59
N ASN A 368 16.13 46.81 39.92
CA ASN A 368 16.74 46.78 38.59
C ASN A 368 18.22 46.37 38.59
N TYR A 369 18.91 46.40 39.73
CA TYR A 369 20.31 45.97 39.86
C TYR A 369 20.44 44.84 40.89
N ARG A 370 20.56 43.60 40.39
CA ARG A 370 20.67 42.42 41.26
C ARG A 370 22.13 42.12 41.60
N PRO A 371 22.48 41.85 42.86
CA PRO A 371 23.84 41.46 43.23
C PRO A 371 24.34 40.27 42.40
N GLY A 372 25.55 40.40 41.84
CA GLY A 372 26.16 39.40 40.98
C GLY A 372 25.91 39.58 39.49
N ASP A 373 24.93 40.39 39.07
CA ASP A 373 24.78 40.81 37.67
C ASP A 373 26.04 41.52 37.21
N TYR A 374 26.45 41.32 35.95
CA TYR A 374 27.74 41.82 35.49
C TYR A 374 27.79 42.09 34.00
N TRP A 375 28.78 42.90 33.60
CA TRP A 375 29.17 43.11 32.23
C TRP A 375 30.66 42.86 32.10
N THR A 376 31.07 42.24 31.00
CA THR A 376 32.49 42.12 30.64
C THR A 376 32.76 42.76 29.30
N PHE A 377 33.94 43.36 29.17
CA PHE A 377 34.39 43.92 27.89
C PHE A 377 35.92 43.92 27.78
N PRO A 378 36.45 43.52 26.61
CA PRO A 378 37.89 43.53 26.39
C PRO A 378 38.37 44.95 26.11
N VAL A 379 39.48 45.34 26.71
CA VAL A 379 40.24 46.55 26.34
C VAL A 379 41.58 46.14 25.75
N ARG A 380 42.12 46.95 24.85
CA ARG A 380 43.40 46.69 24.20
C ARG A 380 44.33 47.88 24.37
N ALA A 381 45.59 47.59 24.66
CA ALA A 381 46.63 48.59 24.92
C ALA A 381 46.65 49.70 23.85
N ALA A 382 46.96 50.91 24.28
CA ALA A 382 46.98 52.09 23.43
C ALA A 382 47.87 51.89 22.18
N GLY A 383 47.32 52.24 21.00
CA GLY A 383 48.01 52.12 19.70
C GLY A 383 47.63 50.90 18.85
N ILE A 384 46.80 49.99 19.38
CA ILE A 384 46.17 48.91 18.59
C ILE A 384 44.78 49.38 18.13
N GLU A 385 44.50 49.26 16.83
CA GLU A 385 43.15 49.50 16.30
C GLU A 385 42.20 48.45 16.91
N PHE A 386 41.21 48.94 17.67
CA PHE A 386 40.25 48.10 18.38
C PHE A 386 38.85 48.67 18.18
N ASP A 387 37.94 47.80 17.77
CA ASP A 387 36.54 48.17 17.55
C ASP A 387 35.82 48.26 18.90
N THR A 388 35.57 49.49 19.37
CA THR A 388 34.83 49.73 20.61
C THR A 388 33.34 49.41 20.49
N SER A 389 32.82 49.05 19.31
CA SER A 389 31.42 48.60 19.16
C SER A 389 31.14 47.27 19.87
N VAL A 390 32.18 46.53 20.27
CA VAL A 390 32.06 45.32 21.08
C VAL A 390 31.86 45.60 22.57
N TRP A 391 32.02 46.86 22.99
CA TRP A 391 31.72 47.26 24.36
C TRP A 391 30.21 47.34 24.62
N PRO A 392 29.77 47.13 25.87
CA PRO A 392 28.38 47.27 26.26
C PRO A 392 27.80 48.61 25.78
N ASN A 393 26.66 48.59 25.12
CA ASN A 393 25.91 49.77 24.70
C ASN A 393 24.43 49.51 24.95
N GLU A 394 23.85 50.22 25.91
CA GLU A 394 22.52 49.96 26.48
C GLU A 394 22.31 48.47 26.81
N ALA A 395 23.40 47.80 27.19
CA ALA A 395 23.44 46.35 27.27
C ALA A 395 22.82 45.88 28.59
N LEU A 396 21.99 44.85 28.51
CA LEU A 396 21.57 44.08 29.67
C LEU A 396 22.76 43.37 30.32
N PRO A 397 22.71 43.09 31.63
CA PRO A 397 23.75 42.33 32.29
C PRO A 397 23.91 40.95 31.64
N GLN A 398 25.15 40.50 31.52
CA GLN A 398 25.53 39.11 31.16
C GLN A 398 25.32 38.13 32.33
N GLY A 399 24.53 38.53 33.33
CA GLY A 399 24.45 37.99 34.69
C GLY A 399 24.14 36.50 34.81
N VAL A 400 23.78 36.08 36.02
CA VAL A 400 23.45 34.68 36.26
C VAL A 400 22.09 34.35 35.62
N CYS A 401 22.08 33.45 34.65
CA CYS A 401 20.84 32.93 34.08
C CYS A 401 20.22 31.90 35.04
N TYR A 402 19.05 32.23 35.59
CA TYR A 402 18.29 31.33 36.45
C TYR A 402 17.29 30.51 35.63
N HIS A 403 17.39 29.20 35.70
CA HIS A 403 16.44 28.24 35.17
C HIS A 403 15.47 27.85 36.27
N ARG A 404 14.18 28.13 36.07
CA ARG A 404 13.14 27.91 37.08
C ARG A 404 12.04 27.03 36.51
N ALA A 405 11.67 26.00 37.27
CA ALA A 405 10.53 25.15 36.95
C ALA A 405 9.83 24.69 38.24
N PRO A 406 8.49 24.56 38.24
CA PRO A 406 7.76 24.02 39.38
C PRO A 406 8.04 22.52 39.57
N LEU A 407 8.30 22.10 40.81
CA LEU A 407 8.38 20.70 41.21
C LEU A 407 7.06 20.18 41.76
N ALA A 408 6.36 20.99 42.57
CA ALA A 408 5.09 20.60 43.17
C ALA A 408 4.25 21.81 43.57
N ILE A 409 2.95 21.61 43.81
CA ILE A 409 2.07 22.56 44.50
C ILE A 409 1.68 21.97 45.85
N LEU A 410 1.86 22.77 46.90
CA LEU A 410 1.48 22.49 48.26
C LEU A 410 0.10 23.09 48.52
N ASN A 411 -0.85 22.27 48.95
CA ASN A 411 -2.19 22.68 49.35
C ASN A 411 -2.29 22.57 50.88
N TRP A 412 -2.16 23.70 51.57
CA TRP A 412 -2.11 23.74 53.04
C TRP A 412 -3.50 23.57 53.66
N ASP A 413 -3.61 22.71 54.67
CA ASP A 413 -4.84 22.43 55.41
C ASP A 413 -4.86 23.03 56.82
N ALA A 414 -3.70 23.44 57.34
CA ALA A 414 -3.51 24.15 58.60
C ALA A 414 -2.13 24.85 58.67
N PRO A 415 -1.93 25.84 59.57
CA PRO A 415 -0.65 26.55 59.73
C PRO A 415 0.54 25.68 60.17
N VAL A 416 0.29 24.69 61.04
CA VAL A 416 1.29 23.71 61.52
C VAL A 416 0.85 22.34 61.05
N THR A 417 1.47 21.85 59.99
CA THR A 417 1.06 20.61 59.32
C THR A 417 2.24 19.95 58.60
N GLN A 418 2.11 18.65 58.38
CA GLN A 418 2.97 17.88 57.50
C GLN A 418 2.12 17.37 56.33
N LEU A 419 2.39 17.91 55.15
CA LEU A 419 1.76 17.46 53.91
C LEU A 419 2.50 16.23 53.38
N VAL A 420 1.72 15.22 52.97
CA VAL A 420 2.25 13.99 52.36
C VAL A 420 1.32 13.56 51.24
N GLY A 421 1.87 13.40 50.04
CA GLY A 421 1.14 12.84 48.88
C GLY A 421 -0.05 13.67 48.38
N TYR A 422 -0.73 13.15 47.37
CA TYR A 422 -1.88 13.80 46.73
C TYR A 422 -3.16 13.70 47.59
N PRO A 423 -4.01 14.75 47.67
CA PRO A 423 -3.94 16.03 46.96
C PRO A 423 -3.16 17.13 47.70
N ALA A 424 -2.58 16.85 48.86
CA ALA A 424 -1.85 17.85 49.65
C ALA A 424 -0.57 18.34 48.94
N ILE A 425 0.07 17.45 48.17
CA ILE A 425 1.19 17.73 47.29
C ILE A 425 0.79 17.28 45.88
N GLU A 426 0.64 18.24 44.96
CA GLU A 426 0.41 18.00 43.53
C GLU A 426 1.77 18.04 42.81
N ASP A 427 2.12 16.97 42.10
CA ASP A 427 3.40 16.86 41.40
C ASP A 427 3.36 17.63 40.07
N CYS A 428 4.28 18.59 39.90
CA CYS A 428 4.37 19.41 38.69
C CYS A 428 5.41 18.89 37.68
N ARG A 429 6.17 17.85 38.04
CA ARG A 429 7.23 17.30 37.18
C ARG A 429 6.61 16.56 35.99
N VAL A 430 7.26 16.67 34.84
CA VAL A 430 6.87 15.94 33.62
C VAL A 430 7.77 14.73 33.45
N VAL A 431 7.16 13.54 33.39
CA VAL A 431 7.88 12.32 33.07
C VAL A 431 8.13 12.27 31.56
N ILE A 432 9.37 12.50 31.15
CA ILE A 432 9.78 12.47 29.75
C ILE A 432 9.86 11.01 29.29
N ARG A 433 9.05 10.66 28.30
CA ARG A 433 9.11 9.37 27.62
C ARG A 433 10.08 9.43 26.45
N THR A 434 10.59 8.28 25.99
CA THR A 434 11.46 8.25 24.82
C THR A 434 10.69 8.68 23.57
N LEU A 435 11.34 9.41 22.66
CA LEU A 435 10.77 9.90 21.38
C LEU A 435 10.14 8.79 20.50
N SER A 436 10.42 7.53 20.79
CA SER A 436 9.81 6.37 20.14
C SER A 436 8.37 6.05 20.59
N SER A 437 7.71 6.89 21.43
CA SER A 437 6.47 6.53 22.14
C SER A 437 5.27 7.51 22.06
N GLU A 438 5.27 8.56 21.23
CA GLU A 438 4.12 9.50 21.08
C GLU A 438 3.13 9.11 19.94
N ARG A 439 1.81 9.34 20.14
CA ARG A 439 0.65 8.76 19.42
C ARG A 439 -0.03 9.72 18.40
N GLY A 440 -0.51 9.22 17.25
CA GLY A 440 -1.20 9.98 16.14
C GLY A 440 -2.75 9.98 16.14
N CYS A 441 -3.40 10.39 15.02
CA CYS A 441 -4.84 10.68 14.77
C CYS A 441 -5.90 9.61 15.10
N CYS A 442 -5.55 8.56 15.79
CA CYS A 442 -6.40 7.41 16.02
C CYS A 442 -7.36 7.70 17.18
N THR A 443 -8.62 7.30 17.07
CA THR A 443 -9.57 7.33 18.20
C THR A 443 -9.02 6.50 19.35
N PHE A 444 -8.49 5.31 19.02
CA PHE A 444 -7.77 4.47 19.95
C PHE A 444 -6.54 3.87 19.29
N GLN A 445 -5.48 3.70 20.07
CA GLN A 445 -4.36 2.85 19.70
C GLN A 445 -4.45 1.51 20.39
N VAL A 446 -4.07 0.45 19.70
CA VAL A 446 -4.05 -0.90 20.27
C VAL A 446 -2.64 -1.43 20.19
N GLY A 447 -2.07 -1.77 21.35
CA GLY A 447 -0.80 -2.48 21.45
C GLY A 447 -1.05 -3.96 21.67
N ASP A 448 -0.05 -4.80 21.40
CA ASP A 448 -0.13 -6.25 21.68
C ASP A 448 -0.01 -6.60 23.17
N GLY A 449 0.20 -5.59 24.03
CA GLY A 449 0.36 -5.74 25.48
C GLY A 449 1.68 -6.40 25.89
N GLN A 450 2.60 -6.64 24.93
CA GLN A 450 3.89 -7.28 25.13
C GLN A 450 5.05 -6.38 24.66
N GLN A 451 5.06 -6.05 23.38
CA GLN A 451 6.09 -5.27 22.69
C GLN A 451 5.59 -3.86 22.31
N SER A 452 4.28 -3.70 22.15
CA SER A 452 3.62 -2.42 21.95
C SER A 452 2.48 -2.23 22.93
N PHE A 453 2.28 -0.99 23.37
CA PHE A 453 1.29 -0.63 24.39
C PHE A 453 0.37 0.47 23.84
N GLY A 454 -0.93 0.16 23.74
CA GLY A 454 -2.00 1.01 23.23
C GLY A 454 -2.87 1.59 24.36
N ASP A 455 -3.96 2.25 24.00
CA ASP A 455 -5.11 2.51 24.88
C ASP A 455 -5.78 1.18 25.27
N PHE A 456 -5.74 0.20 24.35
CA PHE A 456 -6.19 -1.16 24.55
C PHE A 456 -5.08 -2.17 24.24
N ASN A 457 -5.21 -3.38 24.82
CA ASN A 457 -4.35 -4.53 24.53
C ASN A 457 -5.01 -5.56 23.59
N ARG A 458 -6.28 -5.33 23.22
CA ARG A 458 -7.08 -6.14 22.31
C ARG A 458 -7.80 -5.22 21.35
N ILE A 459 -7.84 -5.61 20.07
CA ILE A 459 -8.50 -4.84 19.02
C ILE A 459 -10.02 -4.92 19.20
N GLN A 460 -10.57 -6.07 19.62
CA GLN A 460 -12.01 -6.20 19.89
C GLN A 460 -12.49 -5.23 20.97
N ASP A 461 -11.75 -5.11 22.08
CA ASP A 461 -12.09 -4.18 23.17
C ASP A 461 -12.12 -2.72 22.66
N ALA A 462 -11.23 -2.35 21.74
CA ALA A 462 -11.22 -1.03 21.12
C ALA A 462 -12.44 -0.81 20.21
N ILE A 463 -12.84 -1.83 19.43
CA ILE A 463 -14.04 -1.80 18.57
C ILE A 463 -15.30 -1.60 19.42
N ASP A 464 -15.42 -2.35 20.52
CA ASP A 464 -16.57 -2.33 21.42
C ASP A 464 -16.73 -0.97 22.14
N GLN A 465 -15.61 -0.27 22.38
CA GLN A 465 -15.57 1.04 23.06
C GLN A 465 -15.66 2.23 22.10
N LEU A 466 -15.74 2.03 20.78
CA LEU A 466 -15.86 3.13 19.83
C LEU A 466 -17.14 3.96 20.11
N PRO A 467 -17.11 5.29 19.90
CA PRO A 467 -18.31 6.12 19.96
C PRO A 467 -19.44 5.62 19.02
N PRO A 468 -20.71 6.00 19.25
CA PRO A 468 -21.82 5.63 18.37
C PRO A 468 -21.64 6.06 16.90
N GLU A 469 -20.90 7.14 16.66
CA GLU A 469 -20.55 7.63 15.32
C GLU A 469 -19.46 6.82 14.60
N GLY A 470 -18.77 5.89 15.29
CA GLY A 470 -17.63 5.14 14.79
C GLY A 470 -16.27 5.76 15.10
N GLY A 471 -15.21 5.34 14.40
CA GLY A 471 -13.87 5.89 14.60
C GLY A 471 -12.74 5.08 13.96
N GLU A 472 -11.52 5.56 14.14
CA GLU A 472 -10.30 4.94 13.61
C GLU A 472 -9.48 4.30 14.73
N ILE A 473 -9.17 3.01 14.57
CA ILE A 473 -8.35 2.24 15.49
C ILE A 473 -7.01 1.98 14.81
N CYS A 474 -5.93 2.44 15.44
CA CYS A 474 -4.58 2.16 14.95
C CYS A 474 -3.98 0.98 15.70
N VAL A 475 -3.74 -0.09 14.97
CA VAL A 475 -3.08 -1.30 15.44
C VAL A 475 -1.58 -1.09 15.33
N LEU A 476 -0.91 -1.02 16.47
CA LEU A 476 0.54 -0.86 16.53
C LEU A 476 1.25 -2.12 16.01
N ALA A 477 2.58 -2.07 15.93
CA ALA A 477 3.36 -3.26 15.58
C ALA A 477 3.30 -4.27 16.73
N GLY A 478 3.00 -5.53 16.43
CA GLY A 478 2.82 -6.60 17.41
C GLY A 478 2.10 -7.81 16.83
N GLU A 479 2.02 -8.87 17.63
CA GLU A 479 1.20 -10.05 17.34
C GLU A 479 -0.07 -10.03 18.21
N TYR A 480 -1.23 -9.99 17.55
CA TYR A 480 -2.55 -9.94 18.17
C TYR A 480 -3.21 -11.30 18.02
N ARG A 481 -3.47 -11.97 19.14
CA ARG A 481 -4.12 -13.29 19.17
C ARG A 481 -5.58 -13.14 19.56
N GLU A 482 -6.44 -12.94 18.56
CA GLU A 482 -7.87 -12.71 18.74
C GLU A 482 -8.64 -12.94 17.42
N ASN A 483 -9.94 -13.21 17.54
CA ASN A 483 -10.89 -13.24 16.44
C ASN A 483 -11.76 -11.98 16.54
N LEU A 484 -11.86 -11.21 15.47
CA LEU A 484 -12.61 -9.94 15.47
C LEU A 484 -14.01 -10.13 14.87
N VAL A 485 -15.02 -9.56 15.53
CA VAL A 485 -16.38 -9.47 15.02
C VAL A 485 -16.77 -7.99 14.94
N ILE A 486 -17.10 -7.52 13.73
CA ILE A 486 -17.46 -6.15 13.44
C ILE A 486 -18.93 -6.09 13.03
N GLU A 487 -19.78 -5.69 13.99
CA GLU A 487 -21.23 -5.48 13.81
C GLU A 487 -21.58 -3.98 13.81
N ARG A 488 -20.60 -3.08 14.02
CA ARG A 488 -20.80 -1.64 14.11
C ARG A 488 -20.46 -0.97 12.78
N ASP A 489 -21.21 0.08 12.45
CA ASP A 489 -20.92 0.93 11.30
C ASP A 489 -19.73 1.86 11.55
N ASN A 490 -19.09 2.34 10.48
CA ASN A 490 -18.04 3.37 10.51
C ASN A 490 -16.77 2.99 11.27
N VAL A 491 -16.32 1.75 11.10
CA VAL A 491 -15.10 1.26 11.73
C VAL A 491 -13.96 1.29 10.72
N LYS A 492 -12.88 2.01 11.07
CA LYS A 492 -11.63 1.99 10.33
C LYS A 492 -10.53 1.34 11.16
N LEU A 493 -9.95 0.25 10.66
CA LEU A 493 -8.78 -0.42 11.25
C LEU A 493 -7.54 -0.12 10.42
N HIS A 494 -6.53 0.50 11.03
CA HIS A 494 -5.27 0.88 10.38
C HIS A 494 -4.08 0.19 11.04
N GLY A 495 -3.37 -0.66 10.31
CA GLY A 495 -2.17 -1.33 10.80
C GLY A 495 -0.84 -0.83 10.21
N CYS A 496 0.23 -1.53 10.57
CA CYS A 496 1.59 -1.29 10.09
C CYS A 496 2.09 -2.41 9.14
N GLY A 497 1.21 -2.89 8.26
CA GLY A 497 1.44 -3.97 7.31
C GLY A 497 1.80 -5.28 8.02
N ARG A 498 2.85 -5.95 7.54
CA ARG A 498 3.39 -7.20 8.12
C ARG A 498 3.78 -7.12 9.60
N ARG A 499 3.97 -5.90 10.13
CA ARG A 499 4.34 -5.72 11.54
C ARG A 499 3.13 -5.76 12.49
N SER A 500 1.92 -5.58 11.98
CA SER A 500 0.67 -5.70 12.75
C SER A 500 0.02 -7.01 12.36
N ARG A 501 0.42 -8.09 13.04
CA ARG A 501 0.08 -9.46 12.69
C ARG A 501 -1.09 -9.94 13.54
N LEU A 502 -2.23 -10.23 12.92
CA LEU A 502 -3.37 -10.85 13.57
C LEU A 502 -3.35 -12.36 13.33
N VAL A 503 -3.52 -13.12 14.41
CA VAL A 503 -3.60 -14.58 14.42
C VAL A 503 -4.87 -14.93 15.21
N PRO A 504 -5.73 -15.84 14.73
CA PRO A 504 -6.94 -16.17 15.43
C PRO A 504 -6.62 -16.95 16.72
N ASP A 505 -7.46 -16.78 17.75
CA ASP A 505 -7.36 -17.52 19.02
C ASP A 505 -8.11 -18.87 18.94
N GLN A 506 -9.15 -18.92 18.10
CA GLN A 506 -9.98 -20.09 17.86
C GLN A 506 -9.96 -20.45 16.36
N ALA A 507 -10.40 -21.65 16.01
CA ALA A 507 -10.58 -22.09 14.62
C ALA A 507 -11.81 -21.42 13.97
N MET A 508 -11.81 -20.08 13.93
CA MET A 508 -12.84 -19.18 13.43
C MET A 508 -12.17 -18.11 12.55
N PRO A 509 -12.92 -17.36 11.71
CA PRO A 509 -12.37 -16.29 10.90
C PRO A 509 -11.55 -15.29 11.73
N VAL A 510 -10.45 -14.77 11.18
CA VAL A 510 -9.64 -13.75 11.87
C VAL A 510 -10.44 -12.47 12.03
N VAL A 511 -11.16 -12.09 10.98
CA VAL A 511 -12.12 -10.98 11.01
C VAL A 511 -13.44 -11.42 10.38
N GLU A 512 -14.53 -11.15 11.08
CA GLU A 512 -15.89 -11.34 10.59
C GLU A 512 -16.64 -10.00 10.61
N ILE A 513 -17.18 -9.59 9.47
CA ILE A 513 -17.99 -8.38 9.31
C ILE A 513 -19.43 -8.81 9.06
N ARG A 514 -20.35 -8.45 9.97
CA ARG A 514 -21.75 -8.90 9.93
C ARG A 514 -22.71 -7.73 9.70
N GLY A 515 -23.22 -7.60 8.47
CA GLY A 515 -24.21 -6.58 8.08
C GLY A 515 -23.82 -5.12 8.35
N ALA A 516 -22.56 -4.84 8.65
CA ALA A 516 -22.06 -3.51 8.99
C ALA A 516 -21.83 -2.65 7.73
N ARG A 517 -21.83 -1.33 7.92
CA ARG A 517 -21.65 -0.34 6.86
C ARG A 517 -20.41 0.50 7.03
N ARG A 518 -19.78 0.91 5.93
CA ARG A 518 -18.61 1.81 5.92
C ARG A 518 -17.45 1.25 6.75
N ILE A 519 -17.01 0.06 6.40
CA ILE A 519 -15.92 -0.63 7.07
C ILE A 519 -14.66 -0.55 6.21
N GLN A 520 -13.57 -0.07 6.80
CA GLN A 520 -12.28 0.01 6.13
C GLN A 520 -11.22 -0.71 6.95
N ILE A 521 -10.60 -1.74 6.38
CA ILE A 521 -9.49 -2.46 7.00
C ILE A 521 -8.28 -2.27 6.11
N GLU A 522 -7.22 -1.70 6.66
CA GLU A 522 -6.03 -1.38 5.88
C GLU A 522 -4.71 -1.74 6.58
N LYS A 523 -3.76 -2.19 5.76
CA LYS A 523 -2.37 -2.45 6.16
C LYS A 523 -2.24 -3.38 7.36
N LEU A 524 -2.93 -4.52 7.35
CA LEU A 524 -2.77 -5.59 8.34
C LEU A 524 -2.23 -6.85 7.69
N PHE A 525 -1.54 -7.67 8.47
CA PHE A 525 -1.20 -9.04 8.09
C PHE A 525 -2.07 -10.01 8.89
N LEU A 526 -2.88 -10.82 8.20
CA LEU A 526 -3.79 -11.78 8.80
C LEU A 526 -3.29 -13.19 8.50
N ALA A 527 -2.90 -13.93 9.53
CA ALA A 527 -2.60 -15.35 9.41
C ALA A 527 -3.79 -16.17 9.86
N ALA A 528 -4.62 -16.60 8.91
CA ALA A 528 -5.78 -17.44 9.18
C ALA A 528 -5.37 -18.80 9.77
N HIS A 529 -6.29 -19.39 10.53
CA HIS A 529 -6.14 -20.75 11.02
C HIS A 529 -6.16 -21.72 9.83
N GLU A 530 -5.56 -22.91 9.98
CA GLU A 530 -5.49 -23.91 8.91
C GLU A 530 -6.87 -24.34 8.38
N ALA A 531 -7.91 -24.18 9.18
CA ALA A 531 -9.28 -24.62 8.91
C ALA A 531 -10.32 -23.48 8.87
N SER A 532 -9.90 -22.21 8.79
CA SER A 532 -10.83 -21.08 8.76
C SER A 532 -10.39 -19.99 7.79
N ALA A 533 -11.33 -19.13 7.40
CA ALA A 533 -11.05 -18.01 6.51
C ALA A 533 -10.24 -16.90 7.20
N GLY A 534 -9.57 -16.06 6.41
CA GLY A 534 -8.95 -14.84 6.91
C GLY A 534 -10.00 -13.79 7.27
N ILE A 535 -10.76 -13.35 6.27
CA ILE A 535 -11.86 -12.39 6.44
C ILE A 535 -13.16 -12.99 5.91
N VAL A 536 -14.23 -12.88 6.68
CA VAL A 536 -15.59 -13.21 6.24
C VAL A 536 -16.46 -11.97 6.29
N VAL A 537 -17.19 -11.69 5.21
CA VAL A 537 -18.22 -10.66 5.15
C VAL A 537 -19.56 -11.36 4.95
N SER A 538 -20.46 -11.20 5.91
CA SER A 538 -21.74 -11.90 5.98
C SER A 538 -22.89 -10.92 6.25
N VAL A 539 -24.11 -11.42 6.08
CA VAL A 539 -25.33 -10.71 6.49
C VAL A 539 -25.42 -10.65 8.01
N ALA A 540 -26.04 -9.60 8.54
CA ALA A 540 -26.42 -9.57 9.95
C ALA A 540 -27.55 -10.57 10.25
N ASP A 541 -27.75 -10.88 11.54
CA ASP A 541 -28.81 -11.78 12.01
C ASP A 541 -30.23 -11.32 11.64
N ASP A 542 -30.42 -10.03 11.37
CA ASP A 542 -31.68 -9.44 10.91
C ASP A 542 -31.85 -9.49 9.37
N GLY A 543 -30.88 -10.06 8.65
CA GLY A 543 -30.84 -10.17 7.20
C GLY A 543 -30.25 -8.95 6.48
N ALA A 544 -29.70 -7.96 7.18
CA ALA A 544 -29.08 -6.81 6.53
C ALA A 544 -27.73 -7.16 5.87
N SER A 545 -27.59 -6.79 4.59
CA SER A 545 -26.34 -6.92 3.82
C SER A 545 -25.29 -5.92 4.29
N ALA A 546 -24.01 -6.31 4.25
CA ALA A 546 -22.89 -5.40 4.47
C ALA A 546 -22.78 -4.37 3.33
N GLN A 547 -22.43 -3.11 3.65
CA GLN A 547 -22.36 -2.03 2.67
C GLN A 547 -21.06 -1.23 2.76
N GLU A 548 -20.51 -0.83 1.62
CA GLU A 548 -19.33 0.04 1.55
C GLU A 548 -18.13 -0.54 2.33
N ILE A 549 -17.68 -1.73 1.93
CA ILE A 549 -16.57 -2.46 2.56
C ILE A 549 -15.29 -2.26 1.74
N ALA A 550 -14.24 -1.74 2.38
CA ALA A 550 -12.94 -1.48 1.79
C ALA A 550 -11.84 -2.29 2.48
N LEU A 551 -11.21 -3.22 1.74
CA LEU A 551 -10.08 -4.03 2.19
C LEU A 551 -8.84 -3.60 1.39
N LEU A 552 -7.88 -2.94 2.05
CA LEU A 552 -6.81 -2.18 1.37
C LEU A 552 -5.42 -2.57 1.87
N GLY A 553 -4.52 -2.98 0.96
CA GLY A 553 -3.12 -3.23 1.32
C GLY A 553 -2.95 -4.34 2.36
N LEU A 554 -3.86 -5.31 2.38
CA LEU A 554 -3.83 -6.43 3.32
C LEU A 554 -2.93 -7.54 2.81
N GLU A 555 -2.28 -8.25 3.72
CA GLU A 555 -1.64 -9.52 3.41
C GLU A 555 -2.31 -10.62 4.21
N VAL A 556 -2.92 -11.59 3.52
CA VAL A 556 -3.70 -12.65 4.15
C VAL A 556 -3.12 -14.00 3.76
N THR A 557 -2.81 -14.84 4.75
CA THR A 557 -2.42 -16.23 4.51
C THR A 557 -3.54 -17.16 4.99
N ALA A 558 -3.99 -18.08 4.14
CA ALA A 558 -5.01 -19.08 4.49
C ALA A 558 -4.68 -20.46 3.90
N ALA A 559 -5.34 -21.52 4.37
CA ALA A 559 -5.08 -22.90 3.95
C ALA A 559 -6.36 -23.63 3.49
N ALA A 560 -7.08 -24.30 4.38
CA ALA A 560 -8.25 -25.10 4.00
C ALA A 560 -9.53 -24.29 3.72
N ASP A 561 -9.51 -22.97 3.89
CA ASP A 561 -10.62 -22.05 3.60
C ASP A 561 -10.10 -20.76 2.92
N ALA A 562 -10.99 -19.94 2.36
CA ALA A 562 -10.66 -18.73 1.60
C ALA A 562 -9.87 -17.70 2.44
N ALA A 563 -8.95 -16.99 1.80
CA ALA A 563 -8.33 -15.82 2.42
C ALA A 563 -9.37 -14.73 2.70
N ILE A 564 -10.26 -14.47 1.74
CA ILE A 564 -11.41 -13.56 1.90
C ILE A 564 -12.66 -14.22 1.32
N LYS A 565 -13.72 -14.26 2.12
CA LYS A 565 -15.02 -14.81 1.75
C LYS A 565 -16.09 -13.74 1.93
N VAL A 566 -16.75 -13.35 0.85
CA VAL A 566 -17.87 -12.41 0.87
C VAL A 566 -19.12 -13.15 0.49
N LEU A 567 -19.97 -13.41 1.49
CA LEU A 567 -21.23 -14.09 1.30
C LEU A 567 -22.31 -13.16 0.78
N ASP A 568 -22.29 -11.88 1.17
CA ASP A 568 -23.22 -10.86 0.69
C ASP A 568 -22.68 -9.47 1.01
N ALA A 569 -22.58 -8.59 0.00
CA ALA A 569 -22.22 -7.19 0.21
C ALA A 569 -22.65 -6.31 -0.96
N GLN A 570 -22.84 -5.01 -0.70
CA GLN A 570 -23.02 -3.99 -1.72
C GLN A 570 -21.90 -2.93 -1.59
N GLY A 571 -21.21 -2.62 -2.68
CA GLY A 571 -20.10 -1.67 -2.66
C GLY A 571 -18.86 -2.27 -1.97
N LEU A 572 -18.27 -3.28 -2.60
CA LEU A 572 -17.05 -3.95 -2.12
C LEU A 572 -15.82 -3.48 -2.90
N SER A 573 -14.78 -3.03 -2.18
CA SER A 573 -13.49 -2.71 -2.77
C SER A 573 -12.38 -3.51 -2.12
N ILE A 574 -11.66 -4.32 -2.90
CA ILE A 574 -10.46 -5.03 -2.47
C ILE A 574 -9.31 -4.57 -3.34
N ARG A 575 -8.34 -3.87 -2.75
CA ARG A 575 -7.26 -3.23 -3.50
C ARG A 575 -5.90 -3.40 -2.87
N ASP A 576 -4.89 -3.56 -3.71
CA ASP A 576 -3.49 -3.66 -3.30
C ASP A 576 -3.24 -4.81 -2.29
N CYS A 577 -4.11 -5.82 -2.25
CA CYS A 577 -4.02 -6.93 -1.30
C CYS A 577 -3.20 -8.09 -1.86
N ARG A 578 -2.49 -8.80 -0.98
CA ARG A 578 -1.81 -10.06 -1.27
C ARG A 578 -2.49 -11.21 -0.54
N LEU A 579 -3.10 -12.11 -1.30
CA LEU A 579 -3.79 -13.29 -0.79
C LEU A 579 -2.97 -14.54 -1.13
N ASN A 580 -2.42 -15.15 -0.09
CA ASN A 580 -1.53 -16.29 -0.19
C ASN A 580 -2.20 -17.53 0.38
N MET A 581 -2.52 -18.48 -0.49
CA MET A 581 -3.03 -19.79 -0.09
C MET A 581 -1.88 -20.76 0.12
N VAL A 582 -1.91 -21.52 1.22
CA VAL A 582 -1.07 -22.70 1.39
C VAL A 582 -1.58 -23.79 0.45
N ASP A 583 -0.68 -24.55 -0.16
CA ASP A 583 -1.03 -25.71 -0.99
C ASP A 583 -1.60 -26.84 -0.12
N THR A 584 -2.89 -26.74 0.20
CA THR A 584 -3.66 -27.68 1.02
C THR A 584 -5.01 -27.88 0.36
N ALA A 585 -5.54 -29.11 0.42
CA ALA A 585 -6.81 -29.44 -0.21
C ALA A 585 -7.93 -28.57 0.40
N THR A 586 -8.59 -27.77 -0.44
CA THR A 586 -9.64 -26.84 -0.01
C THR A 586 -10.75 -26.72 -1.06
N PRO A 587 -12.02 -26.65 -0.63
CA PRO A 587 -13.14 -26.34 -1.52
C PRO A 587 -13.23 -24.88 -1.94
N TRP A 588 -12.44 -24.01 -1.33
CA TRP A 588 -12.58 -22.58 -1.51
C TRP A 588 -11.47 -22.02 -2.38
N GLN A 589 -11.85 -21.12 -3.28
CA GLN A 589 -10.90 -20.23 -3.93
C GLN A 589 -10.32 -19.23 -2.91
N ALA A 590 -9.16 -18.66 -3.22
CA ALA A 590 -8.51 -17.70 -2.32
C ALA A 590 -9.39 -16.49 -2.02
N LEU A 591 -10.13 -16.04 -3.03
CA LEU A 591 -11.13 -14.99 -2.93
C LEU A 591 -12.47 -15.52 -3.48
N SER A 592 -13.49 -15.64 -2.64
CA SER A 592 -14.83 -16.06 -3.04
C SER A 592 -15.83 -14.95 -2.73
N ILE A 593 -16.55 -14.48 -3.75
CA ILE A 593 -17.39 -13.29 -3.66
C ILE A 593 -18.78 -13.56 -4.24
N ARG A 594 -19.80 -13.26 -3.43
CA ARG A 594 -21.12 -12.81 -3.90
C ARG A 594 -21.35 -11.38 -3.43
N ALA A 595 -21.41 -10.44 -4.36
CA ALA A 595 -21.67 -9.04 -4.06
C ALA A 595 -22.14 -8.25 -5.29
N GLU A 596 -22.68 -7.06 -5.03
CA GLU A 596 -23.04 -6.04 -6.02
C GLU A 596 -22.08 -4.85 -5.92
N GLU A 597 -21.73 -4.24 -7.05
CA GLU A 597 -20.80 -3.10 -7.12
C GLU A 597 -19.42 -3.41 -6.53
N VAL A 598 -18.69 -4.28 -7.24
CA VAL A 598 -17.40 -4.81 -6.78
C VAL A 598 -16.24 -4.23 -7.58
N LEU A 599 -15.19 -3.78 -6.88
CA LEU A 599 -13.91 -3.39 -7.46
C LEU A 599 -12.78 -4.23 -6.86
N LEU A 600 -12.18 -5.08 -7.69
CA LEU A 600 -10.96 -5.84 -7.37
C LEU A 600 -9.81 -5.27 -8.21
N GLU A 601 -8.89 -4.54 -7.58
CA GLU A 601 -7.85 -3.81 -8.30
C GLU A 601 -6.45 -4.04 -7.70
N HIS A 602 -5.44 -4.29 -8.54
CA HIS A 602 -4.03 -4.43 -8.12
C HIS A 602 -3.78 -5.50 -7.04
N ASN A 603 -4.58 -6.56 -6.97
CA ASN A 603 -4.38 -7.64 -6.01
C ASN A 603 -3.44 -8.73 -6.56
N GLU A 604 -2.70 -9.37 -5.66
CA GLU A 604 -1.93 -10.58 -5.94
C GLU A 604 -2.60 -11.78 -5.26
N ILE A 605 -3.13 -12.72 -6.04
CA ILE A 605 -3.78 -13.94 -5.57
C ILE A 605 -2.92 -15.12 -5.97
N ARG A 606 -2.34 -15.82 -4.99
CA ARG A 606 -1.39 -16.90 -5.25
C ARG A 606 -1.63 -18.12 -4.38
N VAL A 607 -1.31 -19.29 -4.92
CA VAL A 607 -1.03 -20.48 -4.12
C VAL A 607 0.48 -20.60 -3.95
N ILE A 608 0.95 -20.60 -2.71
CA ILE A 608 2.38 -20.75 -2.40
C ILE A 608 2.74 -22.22 -2.63
N PRO A 609 3.61 -22.54 -3.61
CA PRO A 609 4.07 -23.90 -3.82
C PRO A 609 4.88 -24.38 -2.62
N ALA A 610 4.74 -25.66 -2.27
CA ALA A 610 5.65 -26.29 -1.33
C ALA A 610 7.09 -26.26 -1.90
N VAL A 611 8.10 -26.24 -1.04
CA VAL A 611 9.51 -26.27 -1.47
C VAL A 611 10.07 -27.65 -1.20
N ALA A 612 10.67 -28.27 -2.21
CA ALA A 612 11.34 -29.56 -2.11
C ALA A 612 12.59 -29.45 -1.21
N ALA A 613 13.11 -30.60 -0.76
CA ALA A 613 14.29 -30.63 0.11
C ALA A 613 15.56 -30.01 -0.52
N ASP A 614 15.61 -29.87 -1.85
CA ASP A 614 16.69 -29.23 -2.60
C ASP A 614 16.48 -27.73 -2.87
N GLY A 615 15.38 -27.15 -2.36
CA GLY A 615 15.04 -25.74 -2.54
C GLY A 615 14.25 -25.43 -3.83
N SER A 616 13.95 -26.42 -4.66
CA SER A 616 13.11 -26.24 -5.85
C SER A 616 11.61 -26.17 -5.49
N PRO A 617 10.80 -25.31 -6.14
CA PRO A 617 9.36 -25.30 -5.91
C PRO A 617 8.74 -26.59 -6.45
N VAL A 618 7.98 -27.27 -5.59
CA VAL A 618 7.11 -28.40 -5.96
C VAL A 618 5.89 -27.81 -6.68
N PRO A 619 5.43 -28.43 -7.78
CA PRO A 619 4.17 -28.02 -8.41
C PRO A 619 3.03 -27.99 -7.39
N VAL A 620 2.13 -27.03 -7.52
CA VAL A 620 0.93 -26.94 -6.68
C VAL A 620 0.02 -28.13 -7.00
N ILE A 621 -0.36 -28.90 -5.98
CA ILE A 621 -1.11 -30.17 -6.17
C ILE A 621 -2.48 -30.21 -5.47
N ALA A 622 -2.79 -29.30 -4.55
CA ALA A 622 -3.99 -29.40 -3.72
C ALA A 622 -4.77 -28.08 -3.52
N GLY A 623 -4.09 -26.93 -3.41
CA GLY A 623 -4.74 -25.64 -3.19
C GLY A 623 -5.47 -25.14 -4.43
N ARG A 624 -6.75 -24.77 -4.32
CA ARG A 624 -7.54 -24.26 -5.47
C ARG A 624 -7.05 -22.91 -5.99
N GLY A 625 -6.69 -21.99 -5.09
CA GLY A 625 -6.25 -20.64 -5.48
C GLY A 625 -7.36 -19.82 -6.13
N GLY A 626 -6.99 -18.82 -6.94
CA GLY A 626 -7.92 -18.12 -7.83
C GLY A 626 -8.98 -17.23 -7.16
N LEU A 627 -9.88 -16.72 -8.01
CA LEU A 627 -11.00 -15.83 -7.70
C LEU A 627 -12.31 -16.51 -8.13
N HIS A 628 -13.31 -16.53 -7.26
CA HIS A 628 -14.64 -17.01 -7.56
C HIS A 628 -15.66 -15.87 -7.49
N LEU A 629 -16.32 -15.60 -8.62
CA LEU A 629 -17.48 -14.73 -8.71
C LEU A 629 -18.73 -15.61 -8.73
N ALA A 630 -19.46 -15.61 -7.61
CA ALA A 630 -20.63 -16.43 -7.43
C ALA A 630 -21.79 -15.97 -8.34
N GLY A 631 -22.79 -16.85 -8.52
CA GLY A 631 -24.04 -16.49 -9.19
C GLY A 631 -24.69 -15.28 -8.50
N THR A 632 -25.47 -14.49 -9.25
CA THR A 632 -26.09 -13.21 -8.83
C THR A 632 -25.15 -12.02 -8.61
N CYS A 633 -23.84 -12.15 -8.83
CA CYS A 633 -22.94 -11.00 -8.84
C CYS A 633 -23.33 -10.00 -9.93
N GLN A 634 -23.29 -8.71 -9.60
CA GLN A 634 -23.63 -7.65 -10.55
C GLN A 634 -22.67 -6.45 -10.46
N ARG A 635 -22.33 -5.85 -11.61
CA ARG A 635 -21.45 -4.67 -11.73
C ARG A 635 -20.09 -4.92 -11.08
N VAL A 636 -19.40 -5.95 -11.54
CA VAL A 636 -18.10 -6.38 -11.01
C VAL A 636 -16.97 -5.94 -11.95
N ARG A 637 -15.92 -5.34 -11.39
CA ARG A 637 -14.72 -4.93 -12.09
C ARG A 637 -13.50 -5.61 -11.48
N VAL A 638 -12.85 -6.48 -12.25
CA VAL A 638 -11.61 -7.19 -11.91
C VAL A 638 -10.50 -6.62 -12.79
N ILE A 639 -9.64 -5.78 -12.22
CA ILE A 639 -8.74 -4.92 -12.97
C ILE A 639 -7.29 -5.03 -12.49
N ASP A 640 -6.35 -5.21 -13.41
CA ASP A 640 -4.91 -5.12 -13.14
C ASP A 640 -4.44 -6.04 -11.98
N ASN A 641 -5.07 -7.22 -11.82
CA ASN A 641 -4.70 -8.22 -10.80
C ASN A 641 -3.73 -9.27 -11.36
N LEU A 642 -2.94 -9.86 -10.46
CA LEU A 642 -2.14 -11.06 -10.72
C LEU A 642 -2.80 -12.27 -10.04
N ILE A 643 -3.17 -13.28 -10.82
CA ILE A 643 -3.70 -14.54 -10.34
C ILE A 643 -2.76 -15.65 -10.81
N GLU A 644 -2.14 -16.36 -9.87
CA GLU A 644 -1.06 -17.30 -10.18
C GLU A 644 -1.11 -18.56 -9.32
N GLY A 645 -1.14 -19.71 -9.98
CA GLY A 645 -1.10 -21.00 -9.32
C GLY A 645 -2.41 -21.41 -8.64
N GLY A 646 -2.57 -22.71 -8.47
CA GLY A 646 -3.78 -23.34 -7.95
C GLY A 646 -4.28 -24.44 -8.87
N ILE A 647 -5.07 -25.38 -8.35
CA ILE A 647 -5.52 -26.57 -9.09
C ILE A 647 -6.83 -26.37 -9.88
N ASP A 648 -7.47 -25.21 -9.73
CA ASP A 648 -8.78 -24.87 -10.31
C ASP A 648 -8.64 -23.72 -11.33
N ASN A 649 -9.75 -23.10 -11.73
CA ASN A 649 -9.73 -21.93 -12.62
C ASN A 649 -9.09 -20.71 -11.95
N GLY A 650 -8.47 -19.83 -12.74
CA GLY A 650 -7.98 -18.54 -12.26
C GLY A 650 -9.11 -17.62 -11.82
N ILE A 651 -10.10 -17.42 -12.68
CA ILE A 651 -11.36 -16.75 -12.37
C ILE A 651 -12.51 -17.71 -12.69
N THR A 652 -13.26 -18.09 -11.66
CA THR A 652 -14.46 -18.93 -11.76
C THR A 652 -15.71 -18.06 -11.82
N LEU A 653 -16.56 -18.28 -12.82
CA LEU A 653 -17.84 -17.60 -13.00
C LEU A 653 -19.00 -18.55 -12.65
N GLY A 654 -19.94 -18.07 -11.84
CA GLY A 654 -21.15 -18.81 -11.47
C GLY A 654 -20.96 -19.74 -10.28
N THR A 655 -22.06 -20.27 -9.79
CA THR A 655 -22.08 -21.23 -8.69
C THR A 655 -23.10 -22.30 -9.00
N ILE A 656 -22.78 -23.53 -8.62
CA ILE A 656 -23.70 -24.66 -8.73
C ILE A 656 -24.26 -24.92 -7.33
N LEU A 657 -25.56 -25.16 -7.25
CA LEU A 657 -26.34 -25.45 -6.04
C LEU A 657 -26.84 -26.90 -6.08
N SER A 658 -26.94 -27.53 -4.92
CA SER A 658 -27.37 -28.91 -4.72
C SER A 658 -28.57 -28.84 -3.80
N VAL A 659 -29.76 -29.11 -4.34
CA VAL A 659 -31.02 -28.86 -3.64
C VAL A 659 -31.75 -30.18 -3.40
N GLU A 660 -32.12 -30.45 -2.14
CA GLU A 660 -32.98 -31.58 -1.77
C GLU A 660 -34.47 -31.21 -1.87
N LEU A 661 -35.25 -31.91 -2.71
CA LEU A 661 -36.70 -31.68 -2.87
C LEU A 661 -37.51 -32.41 -1.75
N PRO A 662 -38.52 -31.79 -1.09
CA PRO A 662 -39.29 -30.63 -1.55
C PRO A 662 -39.08 -29.33 -0.73
N GLU A 663 -38.07 -29.23 0.13
CA GLU A 663 -37.90 -28.07 1.02
C GLU A 663 -37.04 -26.98 0.34
N LEU A 664 -37.70 -26.09 -0.40
CA LEU A 664 -37.13 -24.83 -0.92
C LEU A 664 -36.98 -23.79 0.23
N GLY A 665 -36.33 -24.18 1.33
CA GLY A 665 -36.39 -23.46 2.61
C GLY A 665 -35.14 -22.68 3.00
N SER A 666 -33.95 -23.09 2.56
CA SER A 666 -32.70 -22.39 2.87
C SER A 666 -31.60 -22.83 1.91
N LEU A 667 -31.29 -22.00 0.92
CA LEU A 667 -30.13 -22.19 0.06
C LEU A 667 -28.89 -21.72 0.84
N GLU A 668 -28.12 -22.65 1.40
CA GLU A 668 -26.83 -22.30 2.01
C GLU A 668 -25.85 -21.84 0.93
N PHE A 669 -25.20 -20.70 1.18
CA PHE A 669 -24.08 -20.18 0.39
C PHE A 669 -22.82 -21.01 0.64
N ALA A 670 -22.79 -22.21 0.06
CA ALA A 670 -21.58 -22.96 -0.13
C ALA A 670 -21.38 -23.18 -1.63
N PRO A 671 -20.15 -23.02 -2.18
CA PRO A 671 -19.85 -23.65 -3.45
C PRO A 671 -20.20 -25.12 -3.27
N VAL A 672 -21.10 -25.65 -4.09
CA VAL A 672 -21.38 -27.08 -4.02
C VAL A 672 -20.12 -27.81 -4.44
N THR A 673 -19.47 -28.34 -3.44
CA THR A 673 -18.36 -29.25 -3.55
C THR A 673 -18.91 -30.59 -3.96
N PHE A 674 -18.74 -30.95 -5.22
CA PHE A 674 -19.06 -32.29 -5.67
C PHE A 674 -18.01 -33.27 -5.16
N ASP A 675 -18.48 -34.50 -4.86
CA ASP A 675 -17.73 -35.72 -4.52
C ASP A 675 -16.75 -36.19 -5.62
N TRP A 676 -16.40 -35.34 -6.58
CA TRP A 676 -15.58 -35.66 -7.75
C TRP A 676 -14.14 -35.21 -7.64
N ASP A 677 -13.92 -34.24 -6.75
CA ASP A 677 -12.62 -33.95 -6.20
C ASP A 677 -12.79 -34.04 -4.69
N PRO A 678 -12.99 -35.25 -4.12
CA PRO A 678 -12.91 -35.40 -2.67
C PRO A 678 -11.53 -34.85 -2.32
N PHE A 679 -11.51 -33.78 -1.51
CA PHE A 679 -10.33 -33.08 -1.02
C PHE A 679 -9.41 -34.06 -0.30
N THR A 680 -8.70 -34.84 -1.08
CA THR A 680 -7.88 -35.96 -0.69
C THR A 680 -6.47 -35.62 -1.14
N ASP A 681 -5.48 -36.11 -0.42
CA ASP A 681 -4.07 -35.85 -0.69
C ASP A 681 -3.59 -36.40 -2.06
N ARG A 682 -4.49 -36.91 -2.92
CA ARG A 682 -4.18 -37.44 -4.25
C ARG A 682 -4.84 -36.57 -5.33
N PRO A 683 -4.07 -35.98 -6.25
CA PRO A 683 -4.62 -35.17 -7.33
C PRO A 683 -5.43 -36.07 -8.28
N LEU A 684 -6.73 -35.83 -8.38
CA LEU A 684 -7.58 -36.42 -9.42
C LEU A 684 -7.42 -35.62 -10.72
N PRO A 685 -7.71 -36.21 -11.88
CA PRO A 685 -7.80 -35.44 -13.11
C PRO A 685 -8.84 -34.31 -12.98
N GLY A 686 -8.54 -33.15 -13.55
CA GLY A 686 -9.39 -31.96 -13.54
C GLY A 686 -10.62 -32.18 -14.40
N ASN A 687 -11.80 -31.85 -13.87
CA ASN A 687 -13.07 -32.05 -14.54
C ASN A 687 -13.94 -30.80 -14.39
N ASN A 688 -14.58 -30.38 -15.49
CA ASN A 688 -15.47 -29.23 -15.56
C ASN A 688 -16.90 -29.60 -16.02
N GLN A 689 -17.22 -30.87 -16.15
CA GLN A 689 -18.57 -31.35 -16.47
C GLN A 689 -19.35 -31.53 -15.15
N VAL A 690 -20.67 -31.31 -15.10
CA VAL A 690 -21.57 -31.46 -13.92
C VAL A 690 -22.32 -32.81 -13.97
N PRO A 691 -22.49 -33.57 -12.87
CA PRO A 691 -23.04 -34.92 -12.95
C PRO A 691 -24.52 -34.82 -13.21
N TYR A 692 -25.04 -35.67 -14.07
CA TYR A 692 -26.45 -35.96 -14.03
C TYR A 692 -26.75 -36.98 -12.91
N ILE A 693 -27.56 -36.60 -11.91
CA ILE A 693 -28.05 -37.49 -10.86
C ILE A 693 -29.52 -37.84 -11.18
N PRO A 694 -29.83 -39.10 -11.55
CA PRO A 694 -31.20 -39.49 -11.88
C PRO A 694 -32.14 -39.32 -10.68
N THR A 695 -33.33 -38.76 -10.92
CA THR A 695 -34.35 -38.38 -9.93
C THR A 695 -34.93 -39.53 -9.06
N GLY A 696 -34.43 -40.76 -9.20
CA GLY A 696 -34.96 -41.97 -8.54
C GLY A 696 -34.21 -42.48 -7.30
N SER A 697 -33.00 -42.01 -6.99
CA SER A 697 -32.14 -42.63 -5.96
C SER A 697 -31.95 -41.83 -4.67
N ASN A 698 -32.11 -40.50 -4.69
CA ASN A 698 -32.30 -39.59 -3.54
C ASN A 698 -32.60 -38.19 -4.12
N ARG A 699 -33.49 -37.42 -3.49
CA ARG A 699 -34.16 -36.22 -4.07
C ARG A 699 -33.25 -34.98 -4.28
N THR A 700 -31.99 -35.13 -4.67
CA THR A 700 -31.04 -34.03 -4.89
C THR A 700 -30.97 -33.65 -6.37
N VAL A 701 -31.11 -32.35 -6.69
CA VAL A 701 -30.99 -31.80 -8.05
C VAL A 701 -29.89 -30.74 -8.07
N MET A 702 -29.12 -30.68 -9.17
CA MET A 702 -28.06 -29.70 -9.38
C MET A 702 -28.58 -28.54 -10.23
N LEU A 703 -28.43 -27.31 -9.73
CA LEU A 703 -28.98 -26.10 -10.35
C LEU A 703 -27.92 -25.00 -10.43
N SER A 704 -28.06 -24.10 -11.40
CA SER A 704 -27.28 -22.86 -11.42
C SER A 704 -27.78 -21.89 -10.34
N ALA A 705 -26.87 -21.21 -9.65
CA ALA A 705 -27.21 -20.24 -8.59
C ALA A 705 -27.76 -18.89 -9.10
N GLY A 706 -28.06 -18.78 -10.40
CA GLY A 706 -28.49 -17.56 -11.06
C GLY A 706 -27.39 -16.90 -11.90
N ALA A 707 -27.81 -16.04 -12.84
CA ALA A 707 -26.93 -15.38 -13.78
C ALA A 707 -26.06 -14.28 -13.12
N LEU A 708 -24.96 -13.93 -13.79
CA LEU A 708 -24.11 -12.78 -13.44
C LEU A 708 -24.39 -11.63 -14.41
N TYR A 709 -24.24 -10.38 -13.96
CA TYR A 709 -24.56 -9.19 -14.75
C TYR A 709 -23.43 -8.16 -14.75
N ASP A 710 -23.12 -7.58 -15.91
CA ASP A 710 -22.14 -6.50 -16.08
C ASP A 710 -20.77 -6.82 -15.46
N ILE A 711 -20.14 -7.89 -15.92
CA ILE A 711 -18.84 -8.37 -15.42
C ILE A 711 -17.72 -7.88 -16.34
N ARG A 712 -16.74 -7.19 -15.77
CA ARG A 712 -15.58 -6.65 -16.50
C ARG A 712 -14.28 -7.19 -15.93
N ILE A 713 -13.55 -7.93 -16.75
CA ILE A 713 -12.25 -8.53 -16.44
C ILE A 713 -11.23 -7.85 -17.36
N GLU A 714 -10.43 -6.94 -16.81
CA GLU A 714 -9.55 -6.07 -17.60
C GLU A 714 -8.09 -6.12 -17.15
N ARG A 715 -7.17 -6.31 -18.10
CA ARG A 715 -5.71 -6.18 -17.88
C ARG A 715 -5.15 -7.05 -16.75
N ASN A 716 -5.81 -8.17 -16.45
CA ASN A 716 -5.31 -9.12 -15.47
C ASN A 716 -4.25 -10.02 -16.08
N ARG A 717 -3.35 -10.50 -15.24
CA ARG A 717 -2.37 -11.55 -15.56
C ARG A 717 -2.79 -12.83 -14.85
N ILE A 718 -3.21 -13.82 -15.61
CA ILE A 718 -3.69 -15.11 -15.09
C ILE A 718 -2.76 -16.20 -15.59
N ARG A 719 -2.08 -16.88 -14.66
CA ARG A 719 -0.98 -17.78 -15.02
C ARG A 719 -0.98 -19.04 -14.21
N ASP A 720 -0.49 -20.11 -14.83
CA ASP A 720 -0.08 -21.33 -14.14
C ASP A 720 -1.20 -22.01 -13.34
N MET A 721 -2.45 -21.82 -13.78
CA MET A 721 -3.65 -22.40 -13.16
C MET A 721 -3.84 -23.87 -13.58
N GLY A 722 -4.42 -24.67 -12.70
CA GLY A 722 -4.68 -26.09 -12.92
C GLY A 722 -5.76 -26.35 -13.95
N LEU A 723 -6.80 -25.50 -13.99
CA LEU A 723 -7.86 -25.53 -15.03
C LEU A 723 -7.79 -24.26 -15.90
N ALA A 724 -8.92 -23.68 -16.29
CA ALA A 724 -8.97 -22.54 -17.20
C ALA A 724 -8.41 -21.27 -16.55
N GLY A 725 -7.94 -20.33 -17.36
CA GLY A 725 -7.63 -18.99 -16.86
C GLY A 725 -8.91 -18.29 -16.40
N ILE A 726 -9.94 -18.27 -17.25
CA ILE A 726 -11.29 -17.79 -16.93
C ILE A 726 -12.27 -18.89 -17.32
N GLY A 727 -13.06 -19.41 -16.38
CA GLY A 727 -13.94 -20.53 -16.63
C GLY A 727 -15.25 -20.45 -15.86
N VAL A 728 -16.30 -21.06 -16.38
CA VAL A 728 -17.52 -21.32 -15.60
C VAL A 728 -17.27 -22.40 -14.54
N ALA A 729 -18.07 -22.40 -13.47
CA ALA A 729 -17.95 -23.40 -12.41
C ALA A 729 -18.21 -24.85 -12.89
N GLY A 730 -18.95 -25.02 -13.99
CA GLY A 730 -19.10 -26.29 -14.69
C GLY A 730 -20.11 -26.24 -15.84
N PHE A 731 -20.08 -27.27 -16.68
CA PHE A 731 -20.99 -27.48 -17.81
C PHE A 731 -22.03 -28.55 -17.49
N PHE A 732 -23.30 -28.26 -17.69
CA PHE A 732 -24.39 -29.22 -17.50
C PHE A 732 -24.64 -30.04 -18.77
N ASP A 733 -25.09 -31.30 -18.60
CA ASP A 733 -25.58 -32.13 -19.71
C ASP A 733 -26.97 -31.65 -20.15
N LEU A 734 -27.02 -30.85 -21.21
CA LEU A 734 -28.25 -30.24 -21.72
C LEU A 734 -29.23 -31.25 -22.30
N ALA A 735 -28.77 -32.45 -22.66
CA ALA A 735 -29.67 -33.53 -23.07
C ALA A 735 -30.47 -34.11 -21.89
N GLN A 736 -30.01 -33.88 -20.66
CA GLN A 736 -30.64 -34.42 -19.44
C GLN A 736 -31.29 -33.34 -18.57
N GLN A 737 -30.70 -32.14 -18.50
CA GLN A 737 -31.18 -31.04 -17.67
C GLN A 737 -30.96 -29.70 -18.37
N ASP A 738 -32.01 -28.89 -18.40
CA ASP A 738 -31.98 -27.55 -18.96
C ASP A 738 -31.44 -26.55 -17.92
N GLN A 739 -30.12 -26.51 -17.76
CA GLN A 739 -29.40 -25.66 -16.81
C GLN A 739 -28.10 -25.14 -17.43
N LEU A 740 -27.83 -23.84 -17.25
CA LEU A 740 -26.64 -23.17 -17.77
C LEU A 740 -26.08 -22.19 -16.72
N ILE A 741 -24.78 -21.90 -16.81
CA ILE A 741 -24.19 -20.74 -16.11
C ILE A 741 -24.15 -19.58 -17.10
N SER A 742 -25.03 -18.61 -16.88
CA SER A 742 -25.24 -17.46 -17.76
C SER A 742 -24.56 -16.19 -17.24
N VAL A 743 -23.98 -15.43 -18.16
CA VAL A 743 -23.41 -14.10 -17.87
C VAL A 743 -23.93 -13.08 -18.89
N VAL A 744 -24.61 -12.06 -18.40
CA VAL A 744 -25.15 -10.97 -19.23
C VAL A 744 -24.21 -9.76 -19.14
N GLY A 745 -23.66 -9.34 -20.28
CA GLY A 745 -22.73 -8.21 -20.35
C GLY A 745 -21.33 -8.54 -19.84
N LEU A 746 -20.67 -9.53 -20.44
CA LEU A 746 -19.30 -9.93 -20.10
C LEU A 746 -18.26 -9.20 -20.96
N ALA A 747 -17.32 -8.49 -20.34
CA ALA A 747 -16.18 -7.88 -21.01
C ALA A 747 -14.86 -8.47 -20.51
N ILE A 748 -14.12 -9.13 -21.39
CA ILE A 748 -12.78 -9.67 -21.14
C ILE A 748 -11.81 -8.89 -22.04
N LEU A 749 -11.07 -7.94 -21.44
CA LEU A 749 -10.33 -6.91 -22.17
C LEU A 749 -8.85 -6.87 -21.77
N GLY A 750 -7.93 -7.05 -22.73
CA GLY A 750 -6.52 -6.80 -22.50
C GLY A 750 -5.83 -7.73 -21.49
N ASN A 751 -6.40 -8.90 -21.20
CA ASN A 751 -5.83 -9.84 -20.22
C ASN A 751 -4.71 -10.67 -20.84
N GLU A 752 -3.75 -11.09 -20.01
CA GLU A 752 -2.71 -12.05 -20.35
C GLU A 752 -3.01 -13.38 -19.64
N ILE A 753 -3.37 -14.41 -20.40
CA ILE A 753 -3.71 -15.74 -19.90
C ILE A 753 -2.69 -16.74 -20.44
N SER A 754 -1.83 -17.26 -19.58
CA SER A 754 -0.71 -18.11 -20.02
C SER A 754 -0.46 -19.32 -19.14
N GLY A 755 -0.11 -20.46 -19.73
CA GLY A 755 0.35 -21.61 -18.96
C GLY A 755 -0.71 -22.23 -18.05
N CYS A 756 -2.01 -22.02 -18.32
CA CYS A 756 -3.12 -22.64 -17.59
C CYS A 756 -3.40 -24.06 -18.12
N LEU A 757 -4.35 -24.78 -17.48
CA LEU A 757 -4.64 -26.20 -17.69
C LEU A 757 -3.45 -27.11 -17.35
N ARG A 758 -2.78 -26.83 -16.23
CA ARG A 758 -1.60 -27.61 -15.79
C ARG A 758 -1.93 -28.93 -15.13
N ARG A 759 -3.18 -29.11 -14.67
CA ARG A 759 -3.65 -30.35 -14.07
C ARG A 759 -3.96 -31.36 -15.17
N GLU A 760 -3.65 -32.63 -14.96
CA GLU A 760 -4.09 -33.71 -15.85
C GLU A 760 -5.61 -33.61 -16.03
N LEU A 761 -6.12 -33.62 -17.26
CA LEU A 761 -7.55 -33.40 -17.52
C LEU A 761 -8.31 -34.73 -17.62
N ALA A 762 -9.47 -34.80 -16.98
CA ALA A 762 -10.40 -35.91 -17.13
C ALA A 762 -10.95 -35.94 -18.57
N PRO A 763 -11.06 -37.11 -19.22
CA PRO A 763 -11.71 -37.21 -20.52
C PRO A 763 -13.13 -36.63 -20.51
N ILE A 764 -13.51 -35.95 -21.60
CA ILE A 764 -14.89 -35.47 -21.76
C ILE A 764 -15.79 -36.67 -22.04
N ALA A 765 -16.83 -36.85 -21.22
CA ALA A 765 -17.79 -37.93 -21.37
C ALA A 765 -18.50 -37.83 -22.73
N GLU A 766 -18.87 -38.96 -23.33
CA GLU A 766 -19.43 -39.00 -24.68
C GLU A 766 -20.67 -38.11 -24.85
N THR A 767 -21.57 -38.08 -23.86
CA THR A 767 -22.76 -37.20 -23.87
C THR A 767 -22.44 -35.73 -23.70
N MET A 768 -21.25 -35.39 -23.19
CA MET A 768 -20.82 -34.02 -22.89
C MET A 768 -19.96 -33.40 -23.98
N ARG A 769 -19.53 -34.16 -25.00
CA ARG A 769 -18.59 -33.69 -26.04
C ARG A 769 -19.10 -32.48 -26.84
N ASP A 770 -20.42 -32.29 -26.90
CA ASP A 770 -21.06 -31.15 -27.56
C ASP A 770 -21.40 -29.99 -26.62
N TYR A 771 -21.37 -30.21 -25.29
CA TYR A 771 -21.79 -29.22 -24.29
C TYR A 771 -20.64 -28.72 -23.40
N ALA A 772 -19.48 -29.37 -23.42
CA ALA A 772 -18.32 -29.00 -22.61
C ALA A 772 -17.04 -28.88 -23.42
N GLY A 773 -16.14 -28.02 -22.95
CA GLY A 773 -14.81 -27.85 -23.52
C GLY A 773 -13.79 -27.45 -22.47
N TYR A 774 -12.53 -27.85 -22.67
CA TYR A 774 -11.40 -27.32 -21.91
C TYR A 774 -10.75 -26.19 -22.70
N GLY A 775 -10.23 -25.18 -22.00
CA GLY A 775 -9.57 -24.08 -22.68
C GLY A 775 -9.00 -23.03 -21.74
N ALA A 776 -8.32 -22.04 -22.32
CA ALA A 776 -7.82 -20.90 -21.55
C ALA A 776 -8.97 -20.02 -21.05
N VAL A 777 -10.00 -19.86 -21.89
CA VAL A 777 -11.28 -19.25 -21.53
C VAL A 777 -12.41 -20.22 -21.89
N THR A 778 -13.23 -20.62 -20.90
CA THR A 778 -14.32 -21.59 -21.09
C THR A 778 -15.65 -21.04 -20.55
N LEU A 779 -16.59 -20.79 -21.44
CA LEU A 779 -17.85 -20.11 -21.16
C LEU A 779 -19.04 -20.99 -21.58
N ALA A 780 -20.08 -21.04 -20.76
CA ALA A 780 -21.30 -21.77 -21.04
C ALA A 780 -22.28 -20.90 -21.83
N ASP A 781 -22.86 -19.89 -21.19
CA ASP A 781 -23.85 -19.00 -21.82
C ASP A 781 -23.49 -17.53 -21.56
N VAL A 782 -23.39 -16.74 -22.63
CA VAL A 782 -23.00 -15.32 -22.53
C VAL A 782 -23.77 -14.42 -23.49
N GLU A 783 -24.43 -13.41 -22.93
CA GLU A 783 -25.03 -12.33 -23.71
C GLU A 783 -24.09 -11.13 -23.76
N GLN A 784 -23.93 -10.53 -24.95
CA GLN A 784 -23.13 -9.33 -25.20
C GLN A 784 -21.65 -9.47 -24.81
N LEU A 785 -21.00 -10.56 -25.25
CA LEU A 785 -19.58 -10.79 -25.01
C LEU A 785 -18.71 -9.77 -25.76
N ARG A 786 -17.86 -9.06 -25.03
CA ARG A 786 -16.71 -8.33 -25.59
C ARG A 786 -15.41 -9.01 -25.21
N PHE A 787 -14.75 -9.62 -26.17
CA PHE A 787 -13.49 -10.32 -26.00
C PHE A 787 -12.41 -9.62 -26.80
N HIS A 788 -11.74 -8.62 -26.20
CA HIS A 788 -10.83 -7.72 -26.93
C HIS A 788 -9.41 -7.69 -26.40
N ASP A 789 -8.44 -7.56 -27.31
CA ASP A 789 -7.05 -7.22 -26.98
C ASP A 789 -6.35 -8.22 -26.02
N ASN A 790 -6.87 -9.45 -25.88
CA ASN A 790 -6.33 -10.46 -24.97
C ASN A 790 -5.14 -11.21 -25.58
N GLN A 791 -4.20 -11.63 -24.74
CA GLN A 791 -3.09 -12.50 -25.08
C GLN A 791 -3.28 -13.85 -24.39
N ILE A 792 -3.52 -14.90 -25.18
CA ILE A 792 -3.70 -16.28 -24.72
C ILE A 792 -2.55 -17.11 -25.27
N LEU A 793 -1.68 -17.60 -24.39
CA LEU A 793 -0.41 -18.23 -24.77
C LEU A 793 -0.17 -19.55 -24.01
N ASP A 794 0.22 -20.61 -24.72
CA ASP A 794 0.80 -21.82 -24.12
C ASP A 794 -0.09 -22.47 -23.04
N ASN A 795 -1.40 -22.58 -23.29
CA ASN A 795 -2.36 -23.21 -22.38
C ASN A 795 -2.65 -24.65 -22.79
N GLY A 796 -2.85 -25.55 -21.83
CA GLY A 796 -3.08 -26.97 -22.08
C GLY A 796 -1.81 -27.82 -21.99
N PRO A 797 -1.92 -29.11 -21.63
CA PRO A 797 -0.75 -29.99 -21.49
C PRO A 797 0.00 -30.19 -22.81
N ASP A 798 -0.72 -30.63 -23.84
CA ASP A 798 -0.23 -30.83 -25.20
C ASP A 798 -1.41 -30.94 -26.19
N HIS A 799 -1.09 -31.24 -27.45
CA HIS A 799 -2.07 -31.37 -28.52
C HIS A 799 -2.98 -32.59 -28.40
N GLN A 800 -2.67 -33.62 -27.59
CA GLN A 800 -3.55 -34.79 -27.48
C GLN A 800 -4.88 -34.42 -26.81
N TYR A 801 -4.85 -33.49 -25.85
CA TYR A 801 -6.04 -33.02 -25.14
C TYR A 801 -6.91 -32.10 -26.00
N PRO A 802 -8.26 -32.14 -25.83
CA PRO A 802 -9.18 -31.28 -26.57
C PRO A 802 -9.20 -29.88 -25.94
N VAL A 803 -8.17 -29.09 -26.23
CA VAL A 803 -7.96 -27.76 -25.63
C VAL A 803 -8.33 -26.65 -26.60
N CYS A 804 -9.08 -25.67 -26.10
CA CYS A 804 -9.51 -24.47 -26.82
C CYS A 804 -8.80 -23.20 -26.31
N GLY A 805 -8.55 -22.23 -27.19
CA GLY A 805 -8.17 -20.89 -26.74
C GLY A 805 -9.35 -20.19 -26.06
N LEU A 806 -10.42 -19.99 -26.82
CA LEU A 806 -11.74 -19.59 -26.34
C LEU A 806 -12.74 -20.69 -26.69
N PHE A 807 -13.41 -21.26 -25.68
CA PHE A 807 -14.57 -22.12 -25.84
C PHE A 807 -15.81 -21.38 -25.34
N LEU A 808 -16.83 -21.27 -26.19
CA LEU A 808 -18.14 -20.72 -25.85
C LEU A 808 -19.22 -21.67 -26.37
N LEU A 809 -20.04 -22.20 -25.46
CA LEU A 809 -21.14 -23.10 -25.83
C LEU A 809 -22.28 -22.31 -26.49
N HIS A 810 -22.81 -21.29 -25.82
CA HIS A 810 -23.90 -20.45 -26.33
C HIS A 810 -23.57 -18.97 -26.15
N GLY A 811 -23.87 -18.15 -27.16
CA GLY A 811 -23.52 -16.75 -27.14
C GLY A 811 -24.48 -15.85 -27.92
N GLU A 812 -24.85 -14.70 -27.36
CA GLU A 812 -25.63 -13.66 -28.05
C GLU A 812 -24.81 -12.39 -28.27
N GLY A 813 -24.81 -11.83 -29.48
CA GLY A 813 -24.19 -10.53 -29.75
C GLY A 813 -22.68 -10.50 -29.53
N LEU A 814 -21.93 -11.43 -30.15
CA LEU A 814 -20.51 -11.63 -29.85
C LEU A 814 -19.60 -10.63 -30.57
N ASP A 815 -18.66 -10.03 -29.84
CA ASP A 815 -17.62 -9.14 -30.38
C ASP A 815 -16.21 -9.56 -29.93
N ILE A 816 -15.49 -10.24 -30.82
CA ILE A 816 -14.18 -10.89 -30.60
C ILE A 816 -13.14 -10.22 -31.48
N CYS A 817 -12.37 -9.29 -30.92
CA CYS A 817 -11.50 -8.42 -31.71
C CYS A 817 -10.06 -8.30 -31.17
N ARG A 818 -9.07 -8.25 -32.07
CA ARG A 818 -7.66 -7.92 -31.75
C ARG A 818 -7.00 -8.84 -30.71
N ASN A 819 -7.45 -10.10 -30.61
CA ASN A 819 -6.85 -11.06 -29.70
C ASN A 819 -5.68 -11.80 -30.34
N ARG A 820 -4.75 -12.25 -29.51
CA ARG A 820 -3.64 -13.12 -29.91
C ARG A 820 -3.73 -14.43 -29.16
N ILE A 821 -4.10 -15.50 -29.87
CA ILE A 821 -4.30 -16.85 -29.32
C ILE A 821 -3.29 -17.78 -29.97
N LEU A 822 -2.27 -18.20 -29.22
CA LEU A 822 -1.17 -18.98 -29.75
C LEU A 822 -0.87 -20.20 -28.90
N ASN A 823 -0.56 -21.30 -29.60
CA ASN A 823 0.03 -22.50 -29.03
C ASN A 823 -0.78 -23.16 -27.90
N THR A 824 -2.11 -23.11 -28.02
CA THR A 824 -3.03 -23.81 -27.12
C THR A 824 -3.04 -25.31 -27.44
N GLY A 825 -2.64 -26.14 -26.48
CA GLY A 825 -2.37 -27.58 -26.70
C GLY A 825 -1.09 -27.76 -27.52
N ALA A 826 0.04 -27.33 -26.98
CA ALA A 826 1.33 -27.31 -27.67
C ALA A 826 1.70 -28.68 -28.28
N LYS A 827 2.39 -28.68 -29.43
CA LYS A 827 2.83 -29.93 -30.05
C LYS A 827 3.81 -30.68 -29.14
N SER A 828 3.57 -31.97 -28.92
CA SER A 828 4.46 -32.91 -28.22
C SER A 828 5.00 -33.99 -29.18
N GLU A 829 5.76 -34.95 -28.68
CA GLU A 829 6.22 -36.13 -29.46
C GLU A 829 5.10 -37.16 -29.71
N ALA A 830 3.91 -36.95 -29.15
CA ALA A 830 2.80 -37.88 -29.27
C ALA A 830 2.13 -37.83 -30.65
N ASP A 831 1.62 -38.97 -31.09
CA ASP A 831 0.93 -39.11 -32.39
C ASP A 831 -0.39 -38.29 -32.37
N PRO A 832 -0.64 -37.40 -33.35
CA PRO A 832 -1.90 -36.69 -33.48
C PRO A 832 -3.14 -37.60 -33.57
N GLN A 833 -3.00 -38.86 -34.01
CA GLN A 833 -4.09 -39.84 -34.07
C GLN A 833 -4.52 -40.35 -32.69
N ASP A 834 -3.65 -40.21 -31.68
CA ASP A 834 -3.95 -40.57 -30.28
C ASP A 834 -4.69 -39.43 -29.53
N ALA A 835 -5.13 -38.39 -30.25
CA ALA A 835 -5.85 -37.26 -29.69
C ALA A 835 -7.19 -37.71 -29.04
N LEU A 836 -7.44 -37.25 -27.82
CA LEU A 836 -8.67 -37.55 -27.09
C LEU A 836 -9.89 -36.84 -27.73
N PRO A 837 -11.06 -37.50 -27.78
CA PRO A 837 -12.24 -36.91 -28.41
C PRO A 837 -12.76 -35.71 -27.60
N GLY A 838 -13.22 -34.67 -28.31
CA GLY A 838 -13.75 -33.44 -27.72
C GLY A 838 -13.42 -32.21 -28.57
N ARG A 839 -13.97 -31.06 -28.19
CA ARG A 839 -13.79 -29.79 -28.91
C ARG A 839 -12.39 -29.23 -28.71
N ARG A 840 -11.70 -28.93 -29.81
CA ARG A 840 -10.34 -28.36 -29.85
C ARG A 840 -10.27 -27.25 -30.90
N GLY A 841 -9.56 -26.18 -30.59
CA GLY A 841 -9.38 -25.10 -31.56
C GLY A 841 -8.93 -23.77 -30.96
N GLY A 842 -8.59 -22.81 -31.80
CA GLY A 842 -8.23 -21.47 -31.35
C GLY A 842 -9.43 -20.72 -30.74
N ILE A 843 -10.44 -20.46 -31.57
CA ILE A 843 -11.73 -19.90 -31.18
C ILE A 843 -12.82 -20.91 -31.57
N VAL A 844 -13.54 -21.42 -30.57
CA VAL A 844 -14.61 -22.41 -30.74
C VAL A 844 -15.89 -21.85 -30.15
N ILE A 845 -16.85 -21.54 -31.02
CA ILE A 845 -18.17 -21.06 -30.66
C ILE A 845 -19.17 -22.10 -31.18
N VAL A 846 -19.83 -22.81 -30.27
CA VAL A 846 -20.75 -23.88 -30.65
C VAL A 846 -22.03 -23.28 -31.21
N TYR A 847 -22.65 -22.31 -30.53
CA TYR A 847 -23.85 -21.61 -31.00
C TYR A 847 -23.75 -20.09 -30.79
N ALA A 848 -24.03 -19.31 -31.84
CA ALA A 848 -24.06 -17.85 -31.80
C ALA A 848 -25.38 -17.28 -32.36
N LEU A 849 -26.01 -16.40 -31.59
CA LEU A 849 -27.24 -15.69 -31.94
C LEU A 849 -27.00 -14.16 -31.99
N PRO A 850 -27.69 -13.41 -32.86
CA PRO A 850 -27.70 -11.96 -32.84
C PRO A 850 -28.55 -11.45 -31.67
N GLY A 851 -28.30 -10.19 -31.27
CA GLY A 851 -29.12 -9.50 -30.26
C GLY A 851 -30.62 -9.53 -30.60
N LEU A 852 -31.46 -9.95 -29.66
CA LEU A 852 -32.91 -10.13 -29.88
C LEU A 852 -33.75 -8.96 -29.38
N VAL A 853 -34.83 -8.67 -30.11
CA VAL A 853 -35.91 -7.75 -29.71
C VAL A 853 -37.25 -8.43 -29.99
N GLU A 854 -38.18 -8.31 -29.05
CA GLU A 854 -39.53 -8.86 -29.22
C GLU A 854 -40.37 -8.02 -30.20
N LEU A 855 -41.03 -8.70 -31.13
CA LEU A 855 -41.99 -8.11 -32.07
C LEU A 855 -43.38 -8.70 -31.84
N GLU A 856 -44.36 -7.85 -31.54
CA GLU A 856 -45.75 -8.28 -31.40
C GLU A 856 -46.48 -8.27 -32.76
N ILE A 857 -46.98 -9.43 -33.19
CA ILE A 857 -47.84 -9.57 -34.38
C ILE A 857 -49.09 -10.36 -34.00
N GLY A 858 -50.26 -9.72 -34.10
CA GLY A 858 -51.55 -10.39 -33.85
C GLY A 858 -51.72 -10.93 -32.42
N GLY A 859 -51.08 -10.31 -31.42
CA GLY A 859 -51.12 -10.73 -30.01
C GLY A 859 -50.17 -11.88 -29.64
N LYS A 860 -49.27 -12.27 -30.54
CA LYS A 860 -48.15 -13.20 -30.28
C LYS A 860 -46.82 -12.46 -30.37
N LEU A 861 -45.90 -12.78 -29.48
CA LEU A 861 -44.53 -12.27 -29.47
C LEU A 861 -43.65 -13.16 -30.35
N TYR A 862 -42.87 -12.54 -31.23
CA TYR A 862 -41.91 -13.19 -32.10
C TYR A 862 -40.53 -12.58 -31.88
N PRO A 863 -39.47 -13.37 -31.63
CA PRO A 863 -38.11 -12.84 -31.56
C PRO A 863 -37.63 -12.38 -32.93
N ARG A 864 -37.06 -11.17 -33.00
CA ARG A 864 -36.47 -10.59 -34.20
C ARG A 864 -35.10 -9.97 -33.88
N GLN A 865 -34.20 -9.96 -34.86
CA GLN A 865 -32.92 -9.26 -34.76
C GLN A 865 -33.06 -7.78 -34.41
N GLY A 866 -32.37 -7.36 -33.35
CA GLY A 866 -32.29 -5.98 -32.85
C GLY A 866 -31.29 -5.08 -33.58
N GLY A 867 -30.45 -5.65 -34.45
CA GLY A 867 -29.43 -4.94 -35.24
C GLY A 867 -27.99 -5.27 -34.87
N GLU A 868 -27.76 -5.99 -33.78
CA GLU A 868 -26.46 -6.56 -33.43
C GLU A 868 -26.21 -7.86 -34.23
N PRO A 869 -25.00 -8.08 -34.77
CA PRO A 869 -24.66 -9.33 -35.44
C PRO A 869 -24.59 -10.49 -34.45
N ALA A 870 -24.69 -11.73 -34.95
CA ALA A 870 -24.45 -12.92 -34.13
C ALA A 870 -23.01 -12.99 -33.66
N ALA A 871 -22.08 -12.72 -34.57
CA ALA A 871 -20.66 -12.68 -34.25
C ALA A 871 -19.89 -11.69 -35.13
N ARG A 872 -19.04 -10.90 -34.48
CA ARG A 872 -18.01 -10.07 -35.09
C ARG A 872 -16.65 -10.59 -34.65
N ILE A 873 -15.85 -11.11 -35.57
CA ILE A 873 -14.55 -11.74 -35.30
C ILE A 873 -13.49 -11.01 -36.13
N HIS A 874 -12.85 -9.98 -35.58
CA HIS A 874 -11.98 -9.09 -36.36
C HIS A 874 -10.54 -8.97 -35.84
N ASP A 875 -9.58 -8.84 -36.75
CA ASP A 875 -8.19 -8.49 -36.46
C ASP A 875 -7.49 -9.43 -35.44
N ASN A 876 -7.94 -10.68 -35.31
CA ASN A 876 -7.36 -11.66 -34.40
C ASN A 876 -6.18 -12.39 -35.05
N ILE A 877 -5.20 -12.78 -34.24
CA ILE A 877 -4.11 -13.67 -34.63
C ILE A 877 -4.27 -14.99 -33.88
N VAL A 878 -4.58 -16.05 -34.61
CA VAL A 878 -4.88 -17.36 -34.04
C VAL A 878 -4.00 -18.42 -34.69
N SER A 879 -3.23 -19.16 -33.89
CA SER A 879 -2.40 -20.27 -34.35
C SER A 879 -2.64 -21.50 -33.48
N GLN A 880 -3.36 -22.47 -34.05
CA GLN A 880 -3.73 -23.72 -33.39
C GLN A 880 -2.75 -24.84 -33.78
N PRO A 881 -2.09 -25.51 -32.80
CA PRO A 881 -1.24 -26.67 -33.05
C PRO A 881 -1.94 -27.85 -33.73
N LEU A 882 -3.11 -28.25 -33.22
CA LEU A 882 -3.94 -29.35 -33.73
C LEU A 882 -5.41 -28.94 -33.66
N GLY A 883 -6.13 -29.05 -34.78
CA GLY A 883 -7.52 -28.62 -34.92
C GLY A 883 -7.68 -27.24 -35.58
N GLN A 884 -8.89 -26.70 -35.56
CA GLN A 884 -9.24 -25.48 -36.28
C GLN A 884 -8.75 -24.22 -35.58
N ALA A 885 -8.38 -23.19 -36.34
CA ALA A 885 -8.15 -21.86 -35.81
C ALA A 885 -9.47 -21.18 -35.43
N LEU A 886 -10.52 -21.38 -36.23
CA LEU A 886 -11.85 -20.84 -36.00
C LEU A 886 -12.94 -21.88 -36.29
N TYR A 887 -13.78 -22.14 -35.30
CA TYR A 887 -15.02 -22.90 -35.41
C TYR A 887 -16.18 -22.05 -34.94
N LEU A 888 -17.21 -21.89 -35.78
CA LEU A 888 -18.42 -21.15 -35.47
C LEU A 888 -19.66 -21.80 -36.09
N GLN A 889 -20.72 -21.98 -35.30
CA GLN A 889 -22.07 -22.09 -35.84
C GLN A 889 -22.91 -20.91 -35.40
N ALA A 890 -23.73 -20.37 -36.30
CA ALA A 890 -24.47 -19.14 -36.04
C ALA A 890 -25.86 -19.14 -36.69
N LEU A 891 -26.75 -18.30 -36.17
CA LEU A 891 -28.08 -18.02 -36.71
C LEU A 891 -28.29 -16.49 -36.78
N GLY A 892 -27.57 -15.80 -37.66
CA GLY A 892 -27.63 -14.34 -37.76
C GLY A 892 -26.51 -13.76 -38.63
N PRO A 893 -26.34 -12.42 -38.72
CA PRO A 893 -25.22 -11.85 -39.45
C PRO A 893 -23.90 -12.21 -38.79
N VAL A 894 -22.93 -12.66 -39.57
CA VAL A 894 -21.58 -12.98 -39.11
C VAL A 894 -20.57 -12.18 -39.94
N SER A 895 -19.60 -11.58 -39.26
CA SER A 895 -18.52 -10.81 -39.88
C SER A 895 -17.16 -11.28 -39.38
N VAL A 896 -16.33 -11.78 -40.30
CA VAL A 896 -14.97 -12.26 -40.05
C VAL A 896 -14.01 -11.46 -40.93
N GLN A 897 -13.26 -10.53 -40.34
CA GLN A 897 -12.46 -9.57 -41.09
C GLN A 897 -11.04 -9.37 -40.54
N GLY A 898 -10.04 -9.28 -41.42
CA GLY A 898 -8.68 -8.88 -41.03
C GLY A 898 -7.94 -9.86 -40.13
N ASN A 899 -8.40 -11.10 -39.99
CA ASN A 899 -7.78 -12.08 -39.09
C ASN A 899 -6.61 -12.81 -39.76
N GLN A 900 -5.67 -13.27 -38.94
CA GLN A 900 -4.68 -14.27 -39.29
C GLN A 900 -5.05 -15.59 -38.60
N LEU A 901 -5.42 -16.60 -39.38
CA LEU A 901 -5.94 -17.89 -38.90
C LEU A 901 -5.03 -19.01 -39.39
N THR A 902 -4.40 -19.73 -38.46
CA THR A 902 -3.44 -20.80 -38.79
C THR A 902 -3.78 -22.09 -38.06
N SER A 903 -3.91 -23.19 -38.81
CA SER A 903 -3.90 -24.55 -38.27
C SER A 903 -2.60 -25.24 -38.69
N ARG A 904 -1.98 -25.97 -37.76
CA ARG A 904 -0.71 -26.67 -37.97
C ARG A 904 -0.83 -28.20 -37.97
N GLY A 905 -2.04 -28.73 -37.85
CA GLY A 905 -2.28 -30.16 -37.68
C GLY A 905 -3.77 -30.48 -37.67
N LEU A 906 -4.12 -31.68 -38.10
CA LEU A 906 -5.50 -32.16 -38.20
C LEU A 906 -5.70 -33.48 -37.46
N SER A 907 -6.92 -33.71 -37.01
CA SER A 907 -7.35 -35.00 -36.46
C SER A 907 -7.66 -35.96 -37.62
N GLY A 908 -7.23 -37.22 -37.52
CA GLY A 908 -7.49 -38.25 -38.52
C GLY A 908 -8.91 -38.83 -38.50
N ASP A 909 -9.75 -38.38 -37.57
CA ASP A 909 -11.13 -38.87 -37.40
C ASP A 909 -12.08 -38.21 -38.42
N LEU A 910 -12.82 -39.04 -39.17
CA LEU A 910 -13.83 -38.59 -40.14
C LEU A 910 -15.01 -37.86 -39.50
N GLN A 911 -15.27 -38.10 -38.22
CA GLN A 911 -16.31 -37.42 -37.44
C GLN A 911 -15.85 -36.07 -36.90
N ASP A 912 -14.53 -35.79 -36.91
CA ASP A 912 -13.99 -34.51 -36.46
C ASP A 912 -14.26 -33.41 -37.51
N PRO A 913 -14.80 -32.24 -37.13
CA PRO A 913 -15.01 -31.13 -38.06
C PRO A 913 -13.75 -30.69 -38.82
N SER A 914 -12.55 -30.92 -38.26
CA SER A 914 -11.27 -30.61 -38.90
C SER A 914 -10.99 -31.48 -40.14
N PHE A 915 -11.62 -32.65 -40.26
CA PHE A 915 -11.56 -33.46 -41.48
C PHE A 915 -12.23 -32.74 -42.66
N TRP A 916 -13.39 -32.12 -42.41
CA TRP A 916 -14.16 -31.39 -43.41
C TRP A 916 -13.59 -30.00 -43.69
N ALA A 917 -13.13 -29.31 -42.65
CA ALA A 917 -12.54 -27.98 -42.73
C ALA A 917 -11.41 -27.83 -41.70
N SER A 918 -10.15 -27.89 -42.15
CA SER A 918 -9.01 -28.02 -41.23
C SER A 918 -8.67 -26.75 -40.46
N THR A 919 -8.85 -25.57 -41.05
CA THR A 919 -8.49 -24.28 -40.41
C THR A 919 -9.68 -23.46 -39.98
N VAL A 920 -10.70 -23.34 -40.85
CA VAL A 920 -11.89 -22.51 -40.58
C VAL A 920 -13.16 -23.27 -40.91
N TRP A 921 -14.04 -23.39 -39.92
CA TRP A 921 -15.40 -23.90 -40.07
C TRP A 921 -16.40 -22.81 -39.72
N ILE A 922 -17.29 -22.45 -40.64
CA ILE A 922 -18.47 -21.63 -40.32
C ILE A 922 -19.71 -22.14 -41.04
N LEU A 923 -20.75 -22.49 -40.27
CA LEU A 923 -22.07 -22.86 -40.83
C LEU A 923 -23.17 -21.95 -40.24
N ASN A 924 -23.76 -21.06 -41.05
CA ASN A 924 -24.70 -20.02 -40.62
C ASN A 924 -26.07 -20.14 -41.31
N LEU A 925 -27.02 -20.88 -40.74
CA LEU A 925 -28.27 -21.25 -41.44
C LEU A 925 -29.45 -20.27 -41.22
N GLY A 926 -29.15 -18.97 -41.05
CA GLY A 926 -30.12 -17.88 -41.20
C GLY A 926 -30.60 -17.73 -42.66
N MET A 927 -31.87 -17.38 -42.87
CA MET A 927 -32.48 -17.35 -44.20
C MET A 927 -32.61 -15.93 -44.76
N SER A 928 -32.50 -15.78 -46.08
CA SER A 928 -32.68 -14.49 -46.73
C SER A 928 -34.08 -13.92 -46.53
N ASN A 929 -34.18 -12.66 -46.09
CA ASN A 929 -35.44 -11.92 -46.00
C ASN A 929 -36.20 -11.85 -47.34
N GLU A 930 -35.47 -11.90 -48.46
CA GLU A 930 -36.03 -11.87 -49.82
C GLU A 930 -36.81 -13.16 -50.16
N LEU A 931 -36.37 -14.30 -49.63
CA LEU A 931 -37.04 -15.60 -49.79
C LEU A 931 -38.19 -15.76 -48.77
N TYR A 932 -38.04 -15.14 -47.59
CA TYR A 932 -39.00 -15.20 -46.48
C TYR A 932 -40.33 -14.50 -46.79
N LEU A 933 -40.28 -13.26 -47.30
CA LEU A 933 -41.47 -12.46 -47.63
C LEU A 933 -42.26 -12.97 -48.83
N GLN A 934 -41.58 -13.65 -49.78
CA GLN A 934 -42.24 -14.26 -50.92
C GLN A 934 -42.99 -15.54 -50.53
N THR A 935 -42.43 -16.37 -49.63
CA THR A 935 -43.11 -17.56 -49.10
C THR A 935 -44.40 -17.19 -48.34
N LEU A 936 -44.37 -16.12 -47.53
CA LEU A 936 -45.55 -15.55 -46.88
C LEU A 936 -46.55 -14.92 -47.87
N GLY A 937 -46.06 -14.33 -48.98
CA GLY A 937 -46.88 -13.72 -50.02
C GLY A 937 -47.57 -14.70 -50.97
N PHE A 938 -47.01 -15.90 -51.18
CA PHE A 938 -47.61 -16.97 -51.99
C PHE A 938 -48.52 -17.90 -51.17
N SER A 939 -48.31 -18.01 -49.86
CA SER A 939 -49.15 -18.78 -48.92
C SER A 939 -50.29 -17.94 -48.37
N GLY A 940 -51.29 -17.65 -49.20
CA GLY A 940 -52.60 -17.26 -48.68
C GLY A 940 -53.17 -18.39 -47.82
N VAL A 941 -53.34 -18.14 -46.52
CA VAL A 941 -53.95 -19.01 -45.49
C VAL A 941 -53.00 -20.04 -44.83
N THR A 942 -52.72 -19.80 -43.53
CA THR A 942 -52.23 -20.73 -42.48
C THR A 942 -51.44 -21.96 -42.95
N ALA A 943 -50.11 -21.88 -42.95
CA ALA A 943 -49.26 -23.05 -42.88
C ALA A 943 -48.56 -23.03 -41.52
N ASP A 944 -48.74 -24.11 -40.75
CA ASP A 944 -47.96 -24.39 -39.55
C ASP A 944 -46.45 -24.37 -39.87
N PRO A 945 -45.59 -24.04 -38.88
CA PRO A 945 -44.14 -24.12 -39.05
C PRO A 945 -43.72 -25.51 -39.55
N LEU A 946 -42.65 -25.55 -40.36
CA LEU A 946 -42.02 -26.80 -40.79
C LEU A 946 -41.66 -27.63 -39.54
N ASP A 947 -42.30 -28.79 -39.38
CA ASP A 947 -41.95 -29.75 -38.34
C ASP A 947 -40.65 -30.46 -38.73
N LEU A 948 -39.56 -30.09 -38.07
CA LEU A 948 -38.23 -30.68 -38.29
C LEU A 948 -38.23 -32.20 -38.04
N ALA A 949 -39.20 -32.73 -37.27
CA ALA A 949 -39.36 -34.17 -37.05
C ALA A 949 -39.81 -34.94 -38.30
N THR A 950 -40.13 -34.26 -39.40
CA THR A 950 -40.54 -34.89 -40.67
C THR A 950 -39.44 -34.96 -41.73
N LEU A 951 -38.27 -34.38 -41.47
CA LEU A 951 -37.06 -34.64 -42.26
C LEU A 951 -36.54 -36.05 -41.92
N PRO A 952 -36.01 -36.82 -42.89
CA PRO A 952 -35.51 -38.16 -42.61
C PRO A 952 -34.46 -38.08 -41.50
N GLU A 953 -34.67 -38.81 -40.40
CA GLU A 953 -33.67 -39.05 -39.38
C GLU A 953 -32.45 -39.69 -40.05
N GLY A 954 -31.47 -38.88 -40.42
CA GLY A 954 -30.13 -39.37 -40.66
C GLY A 954 -29.50 -39.62 -39.31
N GLU A 955 -29.02 -40.84 -39.05
CA GLU A 955 -28.25 -41.20 -37.85
C GLU A 955 -26.92 -40.40 -37.70
N GLU A 956 -26.69 -39.36 -38.51
CA GLU A 956 -25.46 -38.57 -38.54
C GLU A 956 -25.81 -37.07 -38.44
N GLY A 957 -25.46 -36.46 -37.29
CA GLY A 957 -25.82 -35.11 -36.83
C GLY A 957 -25.28 -33.93 -37.66
N PHE A 958 -25.63 -33.89 -38.94
CA PHE A 958 -25.15 -32.87 -39.89
C PHE A 958 -26.03 -31.59 -39.92
N LEU A 959 -27.22 -31.62 -39.30
CA LEU A 959 -28.15 -30.48 -39.21
C LEU A 959 -28.56 -30.26 -37.75
N PRO A 960 -28.56 -29.02 -37.23
CA PRO A 960 -29.01 -28.73 -35.87
C PRO A 960 -30.50 -29.05 -35.74
N VAL A 961 -30.83 -29.87 -34.74
CA VAL A 961 -32.21 -30.17 -34.33
C VAL A 961 -32.50 -29.32 -33.11
N ALA A 962 -33.70 -28.74 -33.04
CA ALA A 962 -34.09 -27.97 -31.88
C ALA A 962 -34.15 -28.85 -30.63
N GLN A 963 -33.48 -28.42 -29.57
CA GLN A 963 -33.36 -29.10 -28.29
C GLN A 963 -33.91 -28.21 -27.17
N PRO A 964 -34.84 -28.71 -26.34
CA PRO A 964 -35.31 -27.98 -25.16
C PRO A 964 -34.13 -27.44 -24.33
N GLY A 965 -34.11 -26.13 -24.08
CA GLY A 965 -33.08 -25.45 -23.29
C GLY A 965 -32.01 -24.68 -24.06
N LEU A 966 -31.56 -25.18 -25.22
CA LEU A 966 -30.64 -24.46 -26.11
C LEU A 966 -31.39 -23.52 -27.06
N ASP A 967 -32.60 -23.89 -27.46
CA ASP A 967 -33.45 -23.14 -28.38
C ASP A 967 -34.95 -23.37 -28.11
N ASP A 968 -35.49 -22.62 -27.15
CA ASP A 968 -36.94 -22.56 -26.86
C ASP A 968 -37.78 -22.11 -28.08
N TYR A 969 -37.15 -21.57 -29.10
CA TYR A 969 -37.77 -21.08 -30.32
C TYR A 969 -37.45 -22.01 -31.50
N ALA A 970 -38.39 -22.92 -31.82
CA ALA A 970 -38.30 -23.77 -33.01
C ALA A 970 -37.95 -22.96 -34.28
N LEU A 971 -37.18 -23.55 -35.20
CA LEU A 971 -36.59 -22.97 -36.44
C LEU A 971 -37.57 -22.29 -37.44
N GLY A 972 -38.81 -22.01 -37.05
CA GLY A 972 -39.80 -21.22 -37.80
C GLY A 972 -40.37 -20.01 -37.04
N GLN A 973 -40.03 -19.80 -35.77
CA GLN A 973 -40.44 -18.61 -34.99
C GLN A 973 -39.43 -17.46 -35.07
N TYR A 974 -38.21 -17.76 -35.54
CA TYR A 974 -37.07 -16.86 -35.50
C TYR A 974 -36.81 -16.20 -36.85
N LEU A 975 -36.92 -14.87 -36.90
CA LEU A 975 -36.72 -14.05 -38.10
C LEU A 975 -35.28 -13.54 -38.18
N ALA A 976 -34.33 -14.38 -38.62
CA ALA A 976 -32.94 -13.98 -38.80
C ALA A 976 -32.41 -14.14 -40.21
N ASN A 977 -31.78 -13.06 -40.71
CA ASN A 977 -30.93 -13.11 -41.88
C ASN A 977 -29.66 -13.94 -41.61
N GLY A 978 -29.01 -14.40 -42.68
CA GLY A 978 -27.84 -15.27 -42.60
C GLY A 978 -26.57 -14.66 -43.18
N ASN A 979 -26.50 -13.34 -43.35
CA ASN A 979 -25.39 -12.70 -44.06
C ASN A 979 -24.02 -13.07 -43.45
N LEU A 980 -23.16 -13.69 -44.26
CA LEU A 980 -21.80 -14.05 -43.87
C LEU A 980 -20.79 -13.22 -44.67
N LEU A 981 -20.05 -12.37 -43.97
CA LEU A 981 -18.95 -11.59 -44.53
C LEU A 981 -17.61 -12.17 -44.07
N PHE A 982 -16.80 -12.67 -45.01
CA PHE A 982 -15.45 -13.18 -44.79
C PHE A 982 -14.45 -12.41 -45.66
N SER A 983 -13.78 -11.40 -45.11
CA SER A 983 -12.98 -10.48 -45.92
C SER A 983 -11.63 -10.05 -45.33
N GLY A 984 -10.62 -9.91 -46.17
CA GLY A 984 -9.29 -9.41 -45.77
C GLY A 984 -8.54 -10.32 -44.79
N ASN A 985 -8.89 -11.61 -44.71
CA ASN A 985 -8.25 -12.57 -43.81
C ASN A 985 -7.04 -13.24 -44.49
N GLN A 986 -6.08 -13.67 -43.66
CA GLN A 986 -4.97 -14.53 -44.04
C GLN A 986 -5.17 -15.89 -43.38
N VAL A 987 -5.40 -16.92 -44.17
CA VAL A 987 -5.65 -18.29 -43.69
C VAL A 987 -4.51 -19.19 -44.13
N LEU A 988 -3.90 -19.88 -43.18
CA LEU A 988 -2.81 -20.82 -43.41
C LEU A 988 -3.18 -22.20 -42.86
N THR A 989 -3.17 -23.21 -43.72
CA THR A 989 -3.13 -24.63 -43.33
C THR A 989 -1.72 -25.13 -43.53
N ASP A 990 -1.00 -25.33 -42.42
CA ASP A 990 0.36 -25.86 -42.41
C ASP A 990 0.33 -27.34 -41.99
N LEU A 991 0.51 -28.24 -42.96
CA LEU A 991 0.55 -29.68 -42.76
C LEU A 991 1.89 -30.24 -43.25
N MET A 992 3.00 -29.59 -42.87
CA MET A 992 4.35 -29.99 -43.28
C MET A 992 4.90 -31.23 -42.52
N GLU A 993 4.05 -32.14 -42.07
CA GLU A 993 4.44 -33.32 -41.28
C GLU A 993 4.69 -34.57 -42.14
N LEU A 994 5.40 -35.55 -41.58
CA LEU A 994 5.82 -36.79 -42.29
C LEU A 994 4.71 -37.85 -42.38
N GLU A 995 3.55 -37.58 -41.80
CA GLU A 995 2.41 -38.49 -41.74
C GLU A 995 1.35 -38.09 -42.77
N LEU A 996 0.72 -39.09 -43.38
CA LEU A 996 -0.21 -38.87 -44.48
C LEU A 996 -1.60 -38.50 -43.95
N SER A 997 -1.99 -37.25 -44.13
CA SER A 997 -3.27 -36.70 -43.69
C SER A 997 -4.22 -36.43 -44.86
N TYR A 998 -5.52 -36.57 -44.61
CA TYR A 998 -6.58 -36.28 -45.57
C TYR A 998 -7.52 -35.22 -45.01
N ALA A 999 -7.75 -34.15 -45.76
CA ALA A 999 -8.78 -33.15 -45.45
C ALA A 999 -9.63 -32.87 -46.69
N VAL A 1000 -10.91 -32.60 -46.49
CA VAL A 1000 -11.79 -32.18 -47.59
C VAL A 1000 -11.47 -30.74 -47.98
N SER A 1001 -11.39 -29.83 -47.00
CA SER A 1001 -11.04 -28.44 -47.24
C SER A 1001 -10.24 -27.77 -46.15
N SER A 1002 -9.61 -26.64 -46.46
CA SER A 1002 -9.02 -25.75 -45.44
C SER A 1002 -10.10 -24.90 -44.77
N VAL A 1003 -11.01 -24.38 -45.58
CA VAL A 1003 -12.05 -23.44 -45.17
C VAL A 1003 -13.40 -23.89 -45.69
N LEU A 1004 -14.39 -23.95 -44.79
CA LEU A 1004 -15.80 -24.20 -45.09
C LEU A 1004 -16.65 -23.02 -44.64
N LEU A 1005 -17.39 -22.41 -45.57
CA LEU A 1005 -18.28 -21.27 -45.33
C LEU A 1005 -19.66 -21.50 -45.95
N LEU A 1006 -20.67 -21.86 -45.15
CA LEU A 1006 -22.02 -22.10 -45.67
C LEU A 1006 -23.07 -21.18 -45.00
N SER A 1007 -24.04 -20.72 -45.79
CA SER A 1007 -25.24 -20.02 -45.30
C SER A 1007 -26.47 -20.28 -46.18
N LEU A 1008 -27.68 -20.09 -45.64
CA LEU A 1008 -28.93 -20.02 -46.41
C LEU A 1008 -29.25 -18.61 -46.95
N ASP A 1009 -28.35 -17.64 -46.78
CA ASP A 1009 -28.46 -16.26 -47.28
C ASP A 1009 -27.26 -15.89 -48.18
N ASP A 1010 -26.75 -14.65 -48.11
CA ASP A 1010 -25.54 -14.21 -48.83
C ASP A 1010 -24.24 -14.64 -48.12
N VAL A 1011 -23.34 -15.24 -48.89
CA VAL A 1011 -21.94 -15.51 -48.48
C VAL A 1011 -21.00 -14.67 -49.32
N SER A 1012 -20.21 -13.83 -48.66
CA SER A 1012 -19.22 -12.95 -49.28
C SER A 1012 -17.80 -13.29 -48.83
N VAL A 1013 -16.97 -13.72 -49.76
CA VAL A 1013 -15.56 -14.08 -49.59
C VAL A 1013 -14.69 -13.13 -50.43
N GLN A 1014 -14.09 -12.12 -49.81
CA GLN A 1014 -13.44 -11.02 -50.56
C GLN A 1014 -12.06 -10.65 -50.02
N ASP A 1015 -11.10 -10.43 -50.92
CA ASP A 1015 -9.77 -9.89 -50.61
C ASP A 1015 -8.96 -10.74 -49.60
N ASN A 1016 -9.19 -12.06 -49.54
CA ASN A 1016 -8.49 -12.96 -48.63
C ASN A 1016 -7.26 -13.62 -49.28
N GLN A 1017 -6.34 -14.08 -48.44
CA GLN A 1017 -5.20 -14.93 -48.82
C GLN A 1017 -5.36 -16.29 -48.16
N PHE A 1018 -5.38 -17.35 -48.95
CA PHE A 1018 -5.50 -18.73 -48.51
C PHE A 1018 -4.26 -19.51 -48.95
N ASP A 1019 -3.48 -19.95 -47.97
CA ASP A 1019 -2.26 -20.71 -48.16
C ASP A 1019 -2.42 -22.10 -47.55
N CYS A 1020 -2.06 -23.14 -48.32
CA CYS A 1020 -1.97 -24.50 -47.82
C CYS A 1020 -0.61 -25.09 -48.18
N GLU A 1021 0.14 -25.52 -47.17
CA GLU A 1021 1.47 -26.11 -47.29
C GLU A 1021 1.41 -27.58 -46.87
N PHE A 1022 1.75 -28.47 -47.82
CA PHE A 1022 1.69 -29.93 -47.66
C PHE A 1022 3.02 -30.58 -48.01
N LEU A 1023 3.37 -31.67 -47.31
CA LEU A 1023 4.53 -32.51 -47.62
C LEU A 1023 4.14 -33.78 -48.40
N ILE A 1024 3.19 -34.57 -47.89
CA ILE A 1024 2.68 -35.81 -48.53
C ILE A 1024 1.14 -35.93 -48.53
N ASP A 1025 0.45 -34.94 -47.97
CA ASP A 1025 -0.99 -34.94 -47.69
C ASP A 1025 -1.87 -34.65 -48.91
N LEU A 1026 -3.14 -35.04 -48.85
CA LEU A 1026 -4.12 -34.77 -49.92
C LEU A 1026 -5.28 -33.92 -49.39
N MET A 1027 -5.56 -32.80 -50.06
CA MET A 1027 -6.71 -31.94 -49.77
C MET A 1027 -7.58 -31.76 -51.02
N VAL A 1028 -8.90 -31.89 -50.93
CA VAL A 1028 -9.77 -31.76 -52.12
C VAL A 1028 -9.81 -30.31 -52.64
N THR A 1029 -9.91 -29.33 -51.74
CA THR A 1029 -9.98 -27.92 -52.14
C THR A 1029 -9.55 -26.99 -51.01
N ASN A 1030 -9.08 -25.78 -51.30
CA ASN A 1030 -8.77 -24.82 -50.24
C ASN A 1030 -10.07 -24.31 -49.60
N LEU A 1031 -10.99 -23.80 -50.42
CA LEU A 1031 -12.28 -23.27 -49.97
C LEU A 1031 -13.46 -24.12 -50.46
N ILE A 1032 -14.42 -24.39 -49.56
CA ILE A 1032 -15.80 -24.78 -49.88
C ILE A 1032 -16.71 -23.67 -49.40
N CYS A 1033 -17.58 -23.19 -50.29
CA CYS A 1033 -18.57 -22.19 -49.92
C CYS A 1033 -19.92 -22.38 -50.62
N ALA A 1034 -21.00 -22.10 -49.90
CA ALA A 1034 -22.36 -22.16 -50.44
C ALA A 1034 -23.26 -21.10 -49.83
N GLY A 1035 -24.10 -20.50 -50.66
CA GLY A 1035 -25.05 -19.46 -50.27
C GLY A 1035 -26.24 -19.39 -51.22
N THR A 1036 -27.32 -18.75 -50.79
CA THR A 1036 -28.41 -18.33 -51.69
C THR A 1036 -27.86 -17.37 -52.75
N THR A 1037 -27.04 -16.42 -52.32
CA THR A 1037 -26.16 -15.64 -53.20
C THR A 1037 -24.71 -15.78 -52.72
N LEU A 1038 -23.78 -15.81 -53.66
CA LEU A 1038 -22.37 -16.09 -53.40
C LEU A 1038 -21.49 -15.08 -54.12
N ARG A 1039 -20.51 -14.50 -53.41
CA ARG A 1039 -19.55 -13.52 -53.93
C ARG A 1039 -18.13 -13.92 -53.52
N ILE A 1040 -17.34 -14.44 -54.45
CA ILE A 1040 -15.95 -14.86 -54.22
C ILE A 1040 -15.04 -13.97 -55.08
N ASN A 1041 -14.52 -12.87 -54.54
CA ASN A 1041 -13.78 -11.88 -55.35
C ASN A 1041 -12.41 -11.51 -54.80
N ASN A 1042 -11.46 -11.20 -55.69
CA ASN A 1042 -10.14 -10.67 -55.33
C ASN A 1042 -9.31 -11.55 -54.36
N ASN A 1043 -9.57 -12.86 -54.28
CA ASN A 1043 -8.84 -13.74 -53.36
C ASN A 1043 -7.58 -14.32 -54.01
N ARG A 1044 -6.58 -14.64 -53.18
CA ARG A 1044 -5.39 -15.40 -53.57
C ARG A 1044 -5.42 -16.79 -52.94
N PHE A 1045 -5.38 -17.85 -53.76
CA PHE A 1045 -5.34 -19.24 -53.32
C PHE A 1045 -4.03 -19.92 -53.71
N LYS A 1046 -3.26 -20.42 -52.74
CA LYS A 1046 -1.97 -21.06 -52.93
C LYS A 1046 -1.96 -22.42 -52.26
N GLU A 1047 -1.90 -23.49 -53.06
CA GLU A 1047 -1.73 -24.86 -52.56
C GLU A 1047 -0.41 -25.49 -53.08
N SER A 1048 0.12 -26.51 -52.39
CA SER A 1048 1.24 -27.32 -52.92
C SER A 1048 0.88 -27.97 -54.26
N LEU A 1049 1.87 -28.02 -55.16
CA LEU A 1049 1.70 -28.60 -56.50
C LEU A 1049 1.35 -30.09 -56.40
N PHE A 1050 0.35 -30.54 -57.16
CA PHE A 1050 -0.08 -31.95 -57.31
C PHE A 1050 -0.96 -32.55 -56.20
N TYR A 1051 -1.27 -31.81 -55.13
CA TYR A 1051 -1.96 -32.36 -53.95
C TYR A 1051 -3.41 -31.86 -53.74
N ALA A 1052 -3.87 -30.87 -54.53
CA ALA A 1052 -5.25 -30.41 -54.53
C ALA A 1052 -5.85 -30.34 -55.95
N PRO A 1053 -7.01 -30.96 -56.24
CA PRO A 1053 -7.65 -30.89 -57.55
C PRO A 1053 -8.29 -29.52 -57.85
N PHE A 1054 -8.76 -28.80 -56.83
CA PHE A 1054 -9.37 -27.48 -56.97
C PHE A 1054 -8.83 -26.49 -55.94
N SER A 1055 -8.85 -25.20 -56.26
CA SER A 1055 -8.58 -24.14 -55.28
C SER A 1055 -9.84 -23.74 -54.52
N TRP A 1056 -11.00 -23.74 -55.16
CA TRP A 1056 -12.28 -23.61 -54.45
C TRP A 1056 -13.40 -24.43 -55.10
N ILE A 1057 -14.42 -24.74 -54.30
CA ILE A 1057 -15.71 -25.27 -54.71
C ILE A 1057 -16.81 -24.31 -54.21
N GLY A 1058 -17.59 -23.74 -55.13
CA GLY A 1058 -18.63 -22.75 -54.83
C GLY A 1058 -20.01 -23.17 -55.32
N LEU A 1059 -21.04 -23.02 -54.49
CA LEU A 1059 -22.44 -23.25 -54.85
C LEU A 1059 -23.31 -22.02 -54.51
N GLY A 1060 -23.69 -21.25 -55.53
CA GLY A 1060 -24.71 -20.20 -55.41
C GLY A 1060 -26.06 -20.71 -55.89
N LEU A 1061 -27.10 -20.68 -55.05
CA LEU A 1061 -28.44 -21.17 -55.45
C LEU A 1061 -29.13 -20.25 -56.45
N ILE A 1062 -28.98 -18.93 -56.32
CA ILE A 1062 -29.58 -17.93 -57.22
C ILE A 1062 -28.50 -17.23 -58.04
N PHE A 1063 -27.39 -16.84 -57.41
CA PHE A 1063 -26.34 -16.10 -58.08
C PHE A 1063 -24.97 -16.43 -57.49
N ASN A 1064 -23.98 -16.59 -58.36
CA ASN A 1064 -22.58 -16.75 -57.97
C ASN A 1064 -21.72 -15.77 -58.79
N ASN A 1065 -21.05 -14.83 -58.11
CA ASN A 1065 -20.03 -13.97 -58.71
C ASN A 1065 -18.66 -14.37 -58.21
N ALA A 1066 -17.83 -14.90 -59.09
CA ALA A 1066 -16.47 -15.33 -58.82
C ALA A 1066 -15.48 -14.58 -59.73
N SER A 1067 -15.13 -13.33 -59.42
CA SER A 1067 -14.31 -12.47 -60.30
C SER A 1067 -12.98 -12.04 -59.67
N ASP A 1068 -11.98 -11.77 -60.52
CA ASP A 1068 -10.68 -11.17 -60.16
C ASP A 1068 -9.83 -11.98 -59.13
N ASN A 1069 -10.04 -13.29 -59.01
CA ASN A 1069 -9.27 -14.19 -58.13
C ASN A 1069 -8.00 -14.72 -58.80
N GLN A 1070 -7.01 -15.10 -57.98
CA GLN A 1070 -5.75 -15.70 -58.42
C GLN A 1070 -5.52 -17.05 -57.71
N SER A 1071 -5.43 -18.15 -58.45
CA SER A 1071 -5.32 -19.49 -57.86
C SER A 1071 -4.16 -20.32 -58.44
N THR A 1072 -3.68 -21.29 -57.65
CA THR A 1072 -2.72 -22.28 -58.16
C THR A 1072 -3.44 -23.35 -59.02
N HIS A 1073 -4.63 -23.81 -58.61
CA HIS A 1073 -5.43 -24.85 -59.28
C HIS A 1073 -6.77 -24.33 -59.84
N CYS A 1074 -7.51 -25.15 -60.63
CA CYS A 1074 -8.83 -24.78 -61.18
C CYS A 1074 -9.84 -24.52 -60.06
N PHE A 1075 -10.86 -23.73 -60.36
CA PHE A 1075 -12.03 -23.54 -59.52
C PHE A 1075 -13.22 -24.37 -60.01
N LEU A 1076 -14.10 -24.78 -59.09
CA LEU A 1076 -15.33 -25.51 -59.39
C LEU A 1076 -16.55 -24.73 -58.91
N ASN A 1077 -17.19 -23.98 -59.81
CA ASN A 1077 -18.47 -23.34 -59.55
C ASN A 1077 -19.60 -24.28 -59.97
N LEU A 1078 -20.35 -24.80 -58.99
CA LEU A 1078 -21.47 -25.71 -59.21
C LEU A 1078 -22.69 -24.93 -59.72
N LYS A 1079 -23.39 -25.50 -60.71
CA LYS A 1079 -24.67 -24.96 -61.18
C LYS A 1079 -25.75 -25.20 -60.14
N SER A 1080 -26.61 -24.21 -59.95
CA SER A 1080 -27.74 -24.32 -59.00
C SER A 1080 -28.68 -25.47 -59.37
N PRO A 1081 -29.07 -26.32 -58.41
CA PRO A 1081 -30.09 -27.36 -58.63
C PRO A 1081 -31.49 -26.77 -58.92
N LEU A 1082 -31.73 -25.48 -58.62
CA LEU A 1082 -32.99 -24.79 -58.92
C LEU A 1082 -33.12 -24.40 -60.41
N GLY A 1083 -32.03 -24.44 -61.17
CA GLY A 1083 -31.94 -23.96 -62.56
C GLY A 1083 -32.64 -24.80 -63.64
N GLY A 1084 -33.36 -25.86 -63.26
CA GLY A 1084 -34.02 -26.76 -64.20
C GLY A 1084 -35.54 -26.58 -64.36
N GLY A 1085 -36.22 -25.85 -63.48
CA GLY A 1085 -37.70 -25.93 -63.39
C GLY A 1085 -38.49 -24.68 -62.98
N ASN A 1086 -37.85 -23.59 -62.52
CA ASN A 1086 -38.56 -22.37 -62.12
C ASN A 1086 -38.29 -21.20 -63.10
N PRO A 1087 -39.28 -20.77 -63.91
CA PRO A 1087 -39.10 -19.69 -64.89
C PRO A 1087 -38.88 -18.30 -64.28
N LEU A 1088 -39.03 -18.13 -62.96
CA LEU A 1088 -38.81 -16.87 -62.24
C LEU A 1088 -37.38 -16.72 -61.69
N LEU A 1089 -36.58 -17.79 -61.67
CA LEU A 1089 -35.20 -17.80 -61.18
C LEU A 1089 -34.28 -18.21 -62.33
N ASN A 1090 -33.45 -17.29 -62.81
CA ASN A 1090 -32.40 -17.60 -63.79
C ASN A 1090 -31.04 -17.61 -63.09
N PRO A 1091 -30.54 -18.78 -62.65
CA PRO A 1091 -29.26 -18.83 -61.99
C PRO A 1091 -28.14 -18.42 -62.94
N HIS A 1092 -27.37 -17.42 -62.53
CA HIS A 1092 -26.24 -16.90 -63.31
C HIS A 1092 -24.94 -17.05 -62.52
N ILE A 1093 -23.89 -17.49 -63.23
CA ILE A 1093 -22.51 -17.50 -62.74
C ILE A 1093 -21.76 -16.41 -63.52
N ALA A 1094 -21.28 -15.39 -62.81
CA ALA A 1094 -20.40 -14.37 -63.34
C ALA A 1094 -18.94 -14.70 -62.97
N ASP A 1095 -18.08 -14.86 -63.96
CA ASP A 1095 -16.69 -15.26 -63.78
C ASP A 1095 -15.81 -14.49 -64.77
N HIS A 1096 -15.13 -13.46 -64.28
CA HIS A 1096 -14.34 -12.53 -65.08
C HIS A 1096 -12.95 -12.32 -64.50
N HIS A 1097 -11.94 -12.25 -65.39
CA HIS A 1097 -10.55 -11.90 -65.08
C HIS A 1097 -9.81 -12.76 -64.03
N ASN A 1098 -10.32 -13.96 -63.70
CA ASN A 1098 -9.60 -14.91 -62.85
C ASN A 1098 -8.29 -15.40 -63.51
N GLN A 1099 -7.24 -15.60 -62.71
CA GLN A 1099 -5.94 -16.13 -63.14
C GLN A 1099 -5.62 -17.47 -62.47
N VAL A 1100 -5.26 -18.49 -63.25
CA VAL A 1100 -4.90 -19.83 -62.76
C VAL A 1100 -3.49 -20.20 -63.21
N LEU A 1101 -2.60 -20.54 -62.28
CA LEU A 1101 -1.20 -20.85 -62.58
C LEU A 1101 -1.00 -22.23 -63.22
N TYR A 1102 -1.69 -23.28 -62.74
CA TYR A 1102 -1.54 -24.66 -63.25
C TYR A 1102 -2.87 -25.25 -63.78
N PRO A 1103 -3.38 -24.78 -64.93
CA PRO A 1103 -4.67 -25.24 -65.47
C PRO A 1103 -4.63 -26.64 -66.13
N TYR A 1104 -3.48 -27.32 -66.17
CA TYR A 1104 -3.23 -28.46 -67.07
C TYR A 1104 -3.20 -29.85 -66.41
N LEU A 1105 -3.41 -29.96 -65.10
CA LEU A 1105 -3.20 -31.21 -64.38
C LEU A 1105 -4.22 -32.32 -64.73
N TRP A 1106 -5.36 -32.00 -65.35
CA TRP A 1106 -6.34 -32.96 -65.87
C TRP A 1106 -6.91 -32.47 -67.23
N LYS A 1107 -6.52 -33.11 -68.34
CA LYS A 1107 -6.87 -32.72 -69.75
C LYS A 1107 -8.25 -33.23 -70.18
N PRO A 1108 -8.96 -32.56 -71.13
CA PRO A 1108 -8.56 -32.32 -72.53
C PRO A 1108 -9.05 -31.04 -73.27
N THR A 1109 -8.25 -30.73 -74.30
CA THR A 1109 -8.44 -29.88 -75.49
C THR A 1109 -8.46 -28.34 -75.37
N PRO A 1110 -7.84 -27.62 -76.34
CA PRO A 1110 -7.27 -26.30 -76.13
C PRO A 1110 -7.98 -25.21 -76.95
N GLU A 1111 -9.28 -25.03 -76.77
CA GLU A 1111 -9.99 -23.88 -77.33
C GLU A 1111 -11.04 -23.38 -76.32
N LYS A 1112 -10.61 -22.40 -75.51
CA LYS A 1112 -11.28 -21.58 -74.47
C LYS A 1112 -10.67 -21.82 -73.07
N MET A 1113 -10.04 -20.78 -72.52
CA MET A 1113 -9.49 -20.75 -71.15
C MET A 1113 -10.63 -20.64 -70.11
N GLN A 1114 -11.48 -21.66 -70.04
CA GLN A 1114 -12.40 -21.93 -68.94
C GLN A 1114 -12.37 -23.45 -68.72
N CYS A 1115 -12.36 -23.91 -67.47
CA CYS A 1115 -12.39 -25.34 -67.12
C CYS A 1115 -13.79 -25.94 -67.54
N GLU A 1116 -14.09 -26.07 -68.84
CA GLU A 1116 -15.31 -26.67 -69.42
C GLU A 1116 -15.23 -28.22 -69.31
N TRP A 1117 -15.25 -28.78 -68.09
CA TRP A 1117 -15.39 -30.23 -67.89
C TRP A 1117 -16.60 -30.66 -67.04
N VAL A 1118 -17.28 -29.71 -66.40
CA VAL A 1118 -18.33 -30.00 -65.43
C VAL A 1118 -19.65 -30.44 -66.07
N ASP A 1119 -19.95 -30.05 -67.31
CA ASP A 1119 -21.23 -30.36 -67.97
C ASP A 1119 -21.35 -31.79 -68.52
N LYS A 1120 -20.23 -32.52 -68.67
CA LYS A 1120 -20.25 -33.89 -69.24
C LYS A 1120 -20.26 -35.00 -68.19
N TYR A 1121 -19.79 -34.72 -66.97
CA TYR A 1121 -19.63 -35.73 -65.91
C TYR A 1121 -20.65 -35.66 -64.78
N THR A 1122 -21.39 -34.56 -64.62
CA THR A 1122 -22.56 -34.50 -63.70
C THR A 1122 -23.62 -35.54 -64.08
N ASN A 1123 -23.77 -35.85 -65.38
CA ASN A 1123 -24.65 -36.93 -65.84
C ASN A 1123 -24.05 -38.35 -65.69
N LEU A 1124 -22.73 -38.50 -65.55
CA LEU A 1124 -22.07 -39.82 -65.49
C LEU A 1124 -21.96 -40.36 -64.05
N LEU A 1125 -21.70 -39.49 -63.07
CA LEU A 1125 -21.62 -39.86 -61.65
C LEU A 1125 -23.00 -40.22 -61.04
N LEU A 1126 -24.10 -39.77 -61.65
CA LEU A 1126 -25.47 -40.13 -61.24
C LEU A 1126 -26.01 -41.44 -61.87
N THR A 1127 -25.29 -42.10 -62.81
CA THR A 1127 -25.84 -43.31 -63.49
C THR A 1127 -24.91 -44.51 -63.66
N LYS A 1128 -23.62 -44.43 -63.33
CA LYS A 1128 -22.72 -45.60 -63.51
C LYS A 1128 -21.67 -45.73 -62.40
N TYR A 1129 -22.08 -46.15 -61.22
CA TYR A 1129 -21.23 -46.91 -60.30
C TYR A 1129 -22.10 -47.86 -59.47
N THR A 1130 -22.44 -48.99 -60.08
CA THR A 1130 -22.57 -50.27 -59.37
C THR A 1130 -21.33 -51.09 -59.70
N PRO A 1131 -20.44 -51.35 -58.74
CA PRO A 1131 -19.53 -52.50 -58.78
C PRO A 1131 -19.76 -53.37 -57.53
N SER A 1132 -20.32 -54.57 -57.68
CA SER A 1132 -19.61 -55.82 -58.03
C SER A 1132 -18.55 -56.22 -57.00
N THR A 1133 -19.00 -57.08 -56.09
CA THR A 1133 -18.29 -57.97 -55.19
C THR A 1133 -17.11 -58.69 -55.85
N ASP A 1134 -15.91 -58.59 -55.25
CA ASP A 1134 -14.98 -59.71 -55.02
C ASP A 1134 -13.60 -59.19 -54.53
N LEU A 1135 -13.45 -59.07 -53.21
CA LEU A 1135 -12.17 -59.22 -52.48
C LEU A 1135 -12.47 -60.01 -51.19
N PRO A 1136 -11.54 -60.87 -50.70
CA PRO A 1136 -11.88 -62.04 -49.90
C PRO A 1136 -11.95 -61.76 -48.40
N PHE A 1137 -13.10 -62.05 -47.78
CA PHE A 1137 -13.23 -62.17 -46.33
C PHE A 1137 -13.07 -63.65 -45.89
N PRO A 1138 -12.27 -63.98 -44.86
CA PRO A 1138 -12.41 -65.21 -44.11
C PRO A 1138 -13.39 -65.02 -42.92
N PRO A 1139 -13.95 -66.12 -42.38
CA PRO A 1139 -15.37 -66.18 -42.05
C PRO A 1139 -15.68 -66.21 -40.54
N SER A 1140 -16.99 -66.27 -40.25
CA SER A 1140 -17.65 -66.77 -39.03
C SER A 1140 -18.01 -65.71 -37.97
N THR A 1141 -19.21 -65.65 -37.37
CA THR A 1141 -20.32 -66.61 -37.33
C THR A 1141 -21.63 -65.99 -36.82
N THR A 1142 -22.76 -66.59 -37.23
CA THR A 1142 -24.18 -66.42 -36.80
C THR A 1142 -24.92 -65.14 -37.22
N GLY A 1143 -26.09 -65.14 -37.87
CA GLY A 1143 -26.94 -66.20 -38.41
C GLY A 1143 -28.39 -65.71 -38.62
N ILE A 1144 -28.95 -65.97 -39.82
CA ILE A 1144 -30.38 -66.03 -40.21
C ILE A 1144 -31.03 -64.76 -40.85
N GLY A 1145 -31.24 -64.82 -42.18
CA GLY A 1145 -32.58 -64.79 -42.82
C GLY A 1145 -33.11 -63.51 -43.48
N GLY A 1146 -33.44 -63.57 -44.79
CA GLY A 1146 -34.39 -62.67 -45.50
C GLY A 1146 -33.87 -62.17 -46.86
N ILE A 1147 -34.21 -62.74 -48.03
CA ILE A 1147 -35.48 -62.77 -48.81
C ILE A 1147 -35.94 -61.40 -49.35
N SER A 1148 -35.86 -61.27 -50.69
CA SER A 1148 -36.83 -60.65 -51.61
C SER A 1148 -38.05 -59.94 -50.98
N LEU A 1149 -38.18 -58.62 -51.19
CA LEU A 1149 -39.44 -57.89 -51.04
C LEU A 1149 -39.93 -57.35 -52.39
N GLY A 1150 -40.94 -58.03 -52.93
CA GLY A 1150 -41.91 -57.42 -53.82
C GLY A 1150 -42.85 -56.49 -53.04
N THR A 1151 -43.38 -55.51 -53.77
CA THR A 1151 -44.69 -54.86 -53.61
C THR A 1151 -45.51 -55.20 -52.37
N GLY A 1152 -45.90 -54.16 -51.63
CA GLY A 1152 -47.33 -53.95 -51.36
C GLY A 1152 -47.82 -54.24 -49.93
N SER A 1153 -48.40 -53.19 -49.36
CA SER A 1153 -49.75 -53.17 -48.75
C SER A 1153 -50.09 -54.18 -47.66
N THR A 1154 -50.48 -53.63 -46.50
CA THR A 1154 -51.65 -54.02 -45.68
C THR A 1154 -52.17 -55.47 -45.78
N ARG A 1155 -52.01 -56.27 -44.70
CA ARG A 1155 -53.12 -56.74 -43.82
C ARG A 1155 -52.68 -57.78 -42.77
N ALA A 1156 -53.13 -57.53 -41.54
CA ALA A 1156 -53.73 -58.47 -40.57
C ALA A 1156 -52.87 -59.44 -39.72
N THR A 1157 -53.11 -59.30 -38.42
CA THR A 1157 -53.30 -60.31 -37.34
C THR A 1157 -52.12 -60.92 -36.57
N ARG A 1158 -52.15 -60.58 -35.27
CA ARG A 1158 -52.03 -61.37 -34.01
C ARG A 1158 -50.68 -61.95 -33.56
N GLU A 1159 -50.47 -61.64 -32.27
CA GLU A 1159 -49.50 -62.09 -31.24
C GLU A 1159 -48.07 -61.56 -31.35
#